data_AF-A0A6P0VRM1-F1
#
_entry.id   AF-A0A6P0VRM1-F1
#
_cell.length_a   1.000
_cell.length_b   1.000
_cell.length_c   1.000
_cell.angle_alpha   90.00
_cell.angle_beta   90.00
_cell.angle_gamma   90.00
#
_symmetry.space_group_name_H-M   'P 1'
#
loop_
_entity.id
_entity.type
_entity.pdbx_description
1 polymer ?
#
loop_
_entity_poly.entity_id
_entity_poly.type
_entity_poly.pdbx_seq_one_letter_code
_entity_poly.pdbx_strand_id
1 'polypeptide(L)'
;LPTTEYQLEDILFPQAIAIEEQGVRTVQVALTPQDGSYSCQVISFDDSLDLQINEVSNNGSQVSSWAVHATGKLSTTKAEQSLIFLEEIQSRCSKKIESTEIYQYIWDLQIHLGQSFRWIEQVWLGEGEVLCQLQVPQTIVDATKYQLHPALIDSCFQSIVPLHFSQSDDRKETFVPFSVEKFSFYNHPQNGLLWCYTRGYKNKQSEAKLKADIQLFDQQGQLVAQITGLQARKANPQMLLMTLNEDLSNWFYQINWEAQPLPSTSPSSENKTGNWLVFALADELTKLIGEELQQKGDNCIWVSPGSEYKKLDTQHYQINPTVAEQFQQLLQDNADIKGIVHLWGVKEATASVGELEKAQELGCATVVHLVQGLTQAGLTQLVPMWLVTQGTQSVLADTEVVQPQQGSLWGLGRVIRLEHPELTCCQVDLDPKAPVGETLPSLVDELLFNNHEDQIAIRQGIRYVARLVRQQQHKLTSQQQLPIPEAQPLQLKLSEYGLIDNLSWQPMQRRPPQAQEVEIQVKAVGLNFRDVLNALGLLQEYYAEVLGITNVEQLTLGLECVGIVTSVGKGVSQWQVGDEVMASVPNGFSSFVTTAAESVMAKPKQMSFTEAATLPLTFLTAYYGLQHLAKIKPGERVLIHAAAGGVGQAAVQIALQAGAEVFATASPPKWEFLKSMGVQQIMNSRTLDFASEIMNLTQGAGVDIVLNSLNGEFIDKSFAVLAPQGRFVEIGKIGIWTPEQLKQKRPDVDYFPFDIGEVMKQQPDVIAKISEALTQQWNQGKLQALPCKVFLSTEVTAAFRYMQQAKHIGKVVVEMPEAQGEPKSIQPEASYLITGGLGALGLEVAQWMVTQGARNIVLTGRRPPKEAAQKVIAQLETAGASVSVLLGDISLQEDVAKIFQQMQASLPLLKGVIHAAGVLDDGVLQNMSWQRFTKVMAPKVQGTWHLHQLTQDLPLDFFVCFSSMASILGGLGQGNYATANAFMDALAHYRRGIGLPGLSINWGAWASAGMAASLASGHQQRLEASGMSSIEPEKGMQALGSLLSDSSSQVGVFPVNWSKFASQLPGRQKMPFLEDLISIEPSSSQKSAFREQLEAAAVTKRQELLTTHLRSNIAKTLGLQDLQKIGMRQPLFDLGLDSLMAVELRNRLESSLEVSLSSTLLFDYPTVEALVEYLTKDDVINIDFSSDRDEAKKQVEAEDVAVEKASQLSDVTELSETELEASVIQEIEALEKLI
;
A
#
# COMPACT_ATOMS: atom_id res chain seq x y z
N LEU A 1 48.37 -0.44 -29.10
CA LEU A 1 48.52 -0.37 -27.63
C LEU A 1 49.61 -1.36 -27.24
N PRO A 2 50.52 -1.06 -26.29
CA PRO A 2 51.53 -2.02 -25.84
C PRO A 2 50.82 -3.27 -25.29
N THR A 3 51.28 -4.45 -25.68
CA THR A 3 50.79 -5.77 -25.24
C THR A 3 51.00 -5.95 -23.74
N THR A 4 50.11 -5.36 -22.96
CA THR A 4 50.00 -5.63 -21.53
C THR A 4 48.99 -6.77 -21.44
N GLU A 5 49.45 -7.98 -21.12
CA GLU A 5 48.57 -9.13 -20.92
C GLU A 5 47.74 -8.87 -19.66
N TYR A 6 46.42 -8.76 -19.84
CA TYR A 6 45.46 -8.61 -18.75
C TYR A 6 44.75 -9.94 -18.53
N GLN A 7 44.52 -10.26 -17.27
CA GLN A 7 43.78 -11.44 -16.86
C GLN A 7 42.64 -11.04 -15.94
N LEU A 8 41.45 -11.60 -16.19
CA LEU A 8 40.32 -11.54 -15.28
C LEU A 8 40.17 -12.87 -14.53
N GLU A 9 39.93 -12.81 -13.24
CA GLU A 9 39.75 -13.95 -12.34
C GLU A 9 38.43 -13.79 -11.57
N ASP A 10 37.87 -14.92 -11.12
CA ASP A 10 36.70 -14.97 -10.24
C ASP A 10 35.50 -14.16 -10.76
N ILE A 11 35.24 -14.25 -12.06
CA ILE A 11 34.14 -13.53 -12.70
C ILE A 11 32.82 -14.18 -12.29
N LEU A 12 31.91 -13.38 -11.73
CA LEU A 12 30.54 -13.79 -11.40
C LEU A 12 29.55 -12.89 -12.14
N PHE A 13 28.43 -13.48 -12.56
CA PHE A 13 27.28 -12.77 -13.14
C PHE A 13 26.08 -12.93 -12.20
N PRO A 14 25.92 -12.05 -11.18
CA PRO A 14 24.88 -12.20 -10.18
C PRO A 14 23.47 -11.97 -10.74
N GLN A 15 23.33 -11.05 -11.70
CA GLN A 15 22.05 -10.64 -12.26
C GLN A 15 22.18 -10.18 -13.71
N ALA A 16 21.19 -10.53 -14.54
CA ALA A 16 21.11 -10.06 -15.93
C ALA A 16 20.83 -8.55 -16.02
N ILE A 17 21.28 -7.91 -17.09
CA ILE A 17 20.95 -6.53 -17.43
C ILE A 17 19.93 -6.53 -18.57
N ALA A 18 18.73 -6.01 -18.32
CA ALA A 18 17.70 -5.81 -19.33
C ALA A 18 17.79 -4.38 -19.90
N ILE A 19 17.64 -4.26 -21.22
CA ILE A 19 17.64 -3.00 -21.96
C ILE A 19 16.42 -3.02 -22.88
N GLU A 20 15.52 -2.06 -22.72
CA GLU A 20 14.33 -1.92 -23.57
C GLU A 20 14.72 -1.55 -25.01
N GLU A 21 13.87 -1.88 -25.99
CA GLU A 21 14.15 -1.65 -27.42
C GLU A 21 14.40 -0.16 -27.76
N GLN A 22 13.81 0.75 -26.99
CA GLN A 22 14.03 2.21 -27.09
C GLN A 22 14.61 2.83 -25.80
N GLY A 23 15.09 2.00 -24.86
CA GLY A 23 15.61 2.45 -23.57
C GLY A 23 17.11 2.71 -23.57
N VAL A 24 17.55 3.59 -22.67
CA VAL A 24 18.97 3.81 -22.37
C VAL A 24 19.23 3.34 -20.94
N ARG A 25 20.30 2.58 -20.71
CA ARG A 25 20.71 2.14 -19.38
C ARG A 25 22.13 2.58 -19.08
N THR A 26 22.30 3.36 -18.03
CA THR A 26 23.62 3.82 -17.58
C THR A 26 24.31 2.70 -16.81
N VAL A 27 25.50 2.34 -17.26
CA VAL A 27 26.35 1.32 -16.63
C VAL A 27 27.70 1.94 -16.30
N GLN A 28 28.19 1.68 -15.10
CA GLN A 28 29.49 2.09 -14.61
C GLN A 28 30.34 0.86 -14.27
N VAL A 29 31.61 0.92 -14.66
CA VAL A 29 32.62 -0.06 -14.24
C VAL A 29 33.44 0.55 -13.11
N ALA A 30 33.34 -0.03 -11.92
CA ALA A 30 34.13 0.37 -10.77
C ALA A 30 35.38 -0.53 -10.67
N LEU A 31 36.57 0.08 -10.58
CA LEU A 31 37.84 -0.61 -10.32
C LEU A 31 38.39 -0.13 -8.98
N THR A 32 38.56 -1.07 -8.04
CA THR A 32 39.14 -0.77 -6.73
C THR A 32 40.53 -1.41 -6.64
N PRO A 33 41.59 -0.62 -6.39
CA PRO A 33 42.95 -1.15 -6.31
C PRO A 33 43.11 -2.10 -5.11
N GLN A 34 43.85 -3.18 -5.32
CA GLN A 34 44.29 -4.14 -4.32
C GLN A 34 45.80 -4.40 -4.53
N ASP A 35 46.48 -5.06 -3.59
CA ASP A 35 47.91 -5.35 -3.69
C ASP A 35 48.22 -6.18 -4.96
N GLY A 36 48.75 -5.52 -6.00
CA GLY A 36 49.10 -6.15 -7.28
C GLY A 36 47.93 -6.52 -8.22
N SER A 37 46.70 -6.07 -7.93
CA SER A 37 45.50 -6.34 -8.76
C SER A 37 44.40 -5.29 -8.53
N TYR A 38 43.27 -5.41 -9.21
CA TYR A 38 42.07 -4.59 -8.99
C TYR A 38 40.86 -5.49 -8.81
N SER A 39 39.97 -5.22 -7.85
CA SER A 39 38.62 -5.77 -7.93
C SER A 39 37.80 -4.93 -8.90
N CYS A 40 37.04 -5.58 -9.79
CA CYS A 40 36.17 -4.93 -10.74
C CYS A 40 34.69 -5.25 -10.47
N GLN A 41 33.83 -4.26 -10.65
CA GLN A 41 32.37 -4.42 -10.59
C GLN A 41 31.75 -3.69 -11.76
N VAL A 42 30.75 -4.30 -12.39
CA VAL A 42 29.89 -3.68 -13.40
C VAL A 42 28.55 -3.42 -12.74
N ILE A 43 28.19 -2.14 -12.68
CA ILE A 43 27.07 -1.64 -11.89
C ILE A 43 26.15 -0.86 -12.83
N SER A 44 24.83 -1.04 -12.74
CA SER A 44 23.89 -0.11 -13.39
C SER A 44 23.25 0.80 -12.36
N PHE A 45 23.00 2.03 -12.79
CA PHE A 45 22.14 2.96 -12.07
C PHE A 45 20.78 2.93 -12.74
N ASP A 46 19.76 2.86 -11.90
CA ASP A 46 18.40 2.88 -12.37
C ASP A 46 17.80 4.25 -12.07
N ASP A 47 17.76 5.10 -13.09
CA ASP A 47 17.15 6.42 -13.00
C ASP A 47 15.63 6.32 -12.70
N SER A 48 15.03 5.13 -12.81
CA SER A 48 13.65 4.86 -12.39
C SER A 48 13.51 4.44 -10.91
N LEU A 49 14.62 4.17 -10.21
CA LEU A 49 14.66 3.82 -8.78
C LEU A 49 15.15 4.97 -7.87
N ASP A 50 15.60 6.10 -8.41
CA ASP A 50 16.00 7.28 -7.62
C ASP A 50 14.84 7.94 -6.84
N LEU A 51 13.60 7.49 -7.05
CA LEU A 51 12.43 7.88 -6.25
C LEU A 51 12.27 7.09 -4.93
N GLN A 52 13.12 6.08 -4.64
CA GLN A 52 12.88 5.13 -3.54
C GLN A 52 13.87 5.16 -2.35
N ILE A 53 14.86 6.06 -2.29
CA ILE A 53 15.80 6.14 -1.14
C ILE A 53 15.99 7.58 -0.63
N ASN A 54 14.89 8.28 -0.35
CA ASN A 54 14.92 9.53 0.42
C ASN A 54 14.16 9.44 1.76
N GLU A 55 14.08 8.25 2.34
CA GLU A 55 13.76 8.10 3.76
C GLU A 55 14.94 7.42 4.48
N VAL A 56 15.44 8.12 5.50
CA VAL A 56 16.53 7.71 6.41
C VAL A 56 17.97 8.00 5.94
N SER A 57 18.29 9.26 5.66
CA SER A 57 19.59 9.81 6.10
C SER A 57 19.52 11.32 6.35
N ASN A 58 19.41 11.71 7.62
CA ASN A 58 19.59 13.11 8.04
C ASN A 58 21.08 13.52 8.05
N ASN A 59 21.89 12.93 7.16
CA ASN A 59 23.33 13.16 6.99
C ASN A 59 23.69 13.04 5.51
N GLY A 60 23.28 14.04 4.71
CA GLY A 60 23.96 14.52 3.49
C GLY A 60 24.66 13.53 2.55
N SER A 61 24.12 12.34 2.30
CA SER A 61 24.67 11.42 1.29
C SER A 61 23.53 10.76 0.51
N GLN A 62 23.30 11.25 -0.71
CA GLN A 62 22.47 10.59 -1.72
C GLN A 62 23.05 9.20 -1.97
N VAL A 63 22.28 8.15 -1.70
CA VAL A 63 22.61 6.79 -2.13
C VAL A 63 21.66 6.45 -3.26
N SER A 64 22.11 6.63 -4.50
CA SER A 64 21.42 6.07 -5.67
C SER A 64 21.37 4.55 -5.52
N SER A 65 20.23 3.92 -5.83
CA SER A 65 20.15 2.47 -5.83
C SER A 65 20.90 1.94 -7.06
N TRP A 66 21.79 0.98 -6.87
CA TRP A 66 22.62 0.45 -7.93
C TRP A 66 22.62 -1.08 -7.90
N ALA A 67 22.58 -1.69 -9.09
CA ALA A 67 22.56 -3.14 -9.24
C ALA A 67 23.90 -3.65 -9.79
N VAL A 68 24.44 -4.71 -9.19
CA VAL A 68 25.68 -5.35 -9.64
C VAL A 68 25.37 -6.45 -10.65
N HIS A 69 25.88 -6.30 -11.86
CA HIS A 69 25.67 -7.25 -12.96
C HIS A 69 26.86 -8.17 -13.20
N ALA A 70 28.06 -7.71 -12.86
CA ALA A 70 29.24 -8.56 -12.87
C ALA A 70 30.24 -8.14 -11.80
N THR A 71 30.96 -9.11 -11.25
CA THR A 71 32.11 -8.87 -10.36
C THR A 71 33.29 -9.68 -10.85
N GLY A 72 34.51 -9.25 -10.55
CA GLY A 72 35.71 -10.05 -10.79
C GLY A 72 36.97 -9.39 -10.26
N LYS A 73 38.11 -9.97 -10.59
CA LYS A 73 39.44 -9.45 -10.25
C LYS A 73 40.28 -9.31 -11.51
N LEU A 74 40.89 -8.15 -11.70
CA LEU A 74 41.77 -7.82 -12.82
C LEU A 74 43.23 -7.81 -12.35
N SER A 75 44.10 -8.58 -13.00
CA SER A 75 45.54 -8.62 -12.72
C SER A 75 46.37 -8.39 -13.99
N THR A 76 47.59 -7.87 -13.81
CA THR A 76 48.57 -7.60 -14.88
C THR A 76 49.69 -8.65 -14.88
N THR A 77 49.32 -9.93 -14.76
CA THR A 77 50.26 -11.05 -14.72
C THR A 77 50.42 -11.66 -16.11
N LYS A 78 51.65 -12.02 -16.49
CA LYS A 78 51.92 -12.68 -17.76
C LYS A 78 51.24 -14.06 -17.77
N ALA A 79 50.35 -14.31 -18.73
CA ALA A 79 49.57 -15.53 -18.76
C ALA A 79 50.39 -16.67 -19.38
N GLU A 80 50.51 -17.80 -18.68
CA GLU A 80 51.17 -18.99 -19.22
C GLU A 80 50.34 -19.59 -20.36
N GLN A 81 50.92 -19.69 -21.56
CA GLN A 81 50.28 -20.32 -22.71
C GLN A 81 50.42 -21.84 -22.63
N SER A 82 49.31 -22.57 -22.56
CA SER A 82 49.31 -24.02 -22.74
C SER A 82 49.50 -24.37 -24.23
N LEU A 83 50.53 -25.15 -24.54
CA LEU A 83 50.83 -25.64 -25.90
C LEU A 83 49.85 -26.76 -26.28
N ILE A 84 48.74 -26.41 -26.93
CA ILE A 84 47.88 -27.37 -27.65
C ILE A 84 47.82 -26.91 -29.11
N PHE A 85 48.13 -27.81 -30.04
CA PHE A 85 48.12 -27.51 -31.47
C PHE A 85 46.72 -27.73 -32.05
N LEU A 86 46.21 -26.75 -32.80
CA LEU A 86 44.88 -26.80 -33.43
C LEU A 86 44.68 -28.05 -34.31
N GLU A 87 45.75 -28.50 -34.98
CA GLU A 87 45.77 -29.71 -35.82
C GLU A 87 45.42 -30.98 -35.02
N GLU A 88 45.90 -31.09 -33.77
CA GLU A 88 45.58 -32.21 -32.88
C GLU A 88 44.10 -32.18 -32.49
N ILE A 89 43.54 -31.00 -32.19
CA ILE A 89 42.12 -30.83 -31.87
C ILE A 89 41.23 -31.21 -33.06
N GLN A 90 41.59 -30.74 -34.27
CA GLN A 90 40.88 -31.06 -35.51
C GLN A 90 40.85 -32.56 -35.79
N SER A 91 41.91 -33.30 -35.42
CA SER A 91 41.94 -34.77 -35.57
C SER A 91 40.97 -35.49 -34.63
N ARG A 92 40.71 -34.94 -33.43
CA ARG A 92 39.81 -35.53 -32.41
C ARG A 92 38.35 -35.14 -32.60
N CYS A 93 38.08 -33.93 -33.09
CA CYS A 93 36.73 -33.44 -33.40
C CYS A 93 36.38 -33.77 -34.85
N SER A 94 35.96 -35.00 -35.12
CA SER A 94 35.75 -35.50 -36.49
C SER A 94 34.30 -35.48 -36.98
N LYS A 95 33.31 -35.39 -36.07
CA LYS A 95 31.89 -35.43 -36.43
C LYS A 95 31.37 -34.02 -36.74
N LYS A 96 31.15 -33.70 -38.02
CA LYS A 96 30.58 -32.40 -38.44
C LYS A 96 29.07 -32.32 -38.16
N ILE A 97 28.59 -31.15 -37.72
CA ILE A 97 27.17 -30.78 -37.64
C ILE A 97 26.96 -29.40 -38.28
N GLU A 98 25.71 -29.08 -38.65
CA GLU A 98 25.37 -27.77 -39.20
C GLU A 98 25.21 -26.73 -38.09
N SER A 99 25.75 -25.52 -38.29
CA SER A 99 25.64 -24.43 -37.31
C SER A 99 24.20 -23.98 -37.07
N THR A 100 23.30 -24.20 -38.05
CA THR A 100 21.86 -23.94 -37.92
C THR A 100 21.20 -24.77 -36.83
N GLU A 101 21.72 -25.96 -36.51
CA GLU A 101 21.19 -26.80 -35.43
C GLU A 101 21.38 -26.15 -34.06
N ILE A 102 22.50 -25.44 -33.84
CA ILE A 102 22.78 -24.71 -32.60
C ILE A 102 21.81 -23.54 -32.47
N TYR A 103 21.68 -22.73 -33.51
CA TYR A 103 20.80 -21.56 -33.45
C TYR A 103 19.33 -21.95 -33.38
N GLN A 104 18.91 -23.03 -34.03
CA GLN A 104 17.55 -23.55 -33.90
C GLN A 104 17.29 -24.05 -32.47
N TYR A 105 18.25 -24.75 -31.86
CA TYR A 105 18.13 -25.17 -30.47
C TYR A 105 17.99 -23.97 -29.52
N ILE A 106 18.82 -22.94 -29.68
CA ILE A 106 18.74 -21.71 -28.88
C ILE A 106 17.41 -20.97 -29.12
N TRP A 107 16.91 -20.96 -30.37
CA TRP A 107 15.62 -20.38 -30.73
C TRP A 107 14.44 -21.11 -30.09
N ASP A 108 14.44 -22.44 -30.11
CA ASP A 108 13.38 -23.27 -29.50
C ASP A 108 13.29 -23.02 -27.99
N LEU A 109 14.41 -22.64 -27.35
CA LEU A 109 14.48 -22.19 -25.95
C LEU A 109 14.00 -20.74 -25.72
N GLN A 110 13.40 -20.10 -26.72
CA GLN A 110 12.93 -18.70 -26.69
C GLN A 110 14.05 -17.65 -26.54
N ILE A 111 15.29 -17.99 -26.92
CA ILE A 111 16.40 -17.04 -26.98
C ILE A 111 16.61 -16.63 -28.44
N HIS A 112 16.12 -15.45 -28.80
CA HIS A 112 16.16 -14.95 -30.17
C HIS A 112 17.45 -14.15 -30.45
N LEU A 113 18.52 -14.86 -30.84
CA LEU A 113 19.79 -14.21 -31.20
C LEU A 113 19.68 -13.48 -32.55
N GLY A 114 19.94 -12.17 -32.56
CA GLY A 114 20.07 -11.37 -33.78
C GLY A 114 21.30 -11.74 -34.63
N GLN A 115 21.37 -11.27 -35.88
CA GLN A 115 22.44 -11.64 -36.82
C GLN A 115 23.85 -11.28 -36.32
N SER A 116 24.00 -10.23 -35.51
CA SER A 116 25.28 -9.82 -34.92
C SER A 116 25.85 -10.81 -33.89
N PHE A 117 25.02 -11.69 -33.33
CA PHE A 117 25.39 -12.69 -32.32
C PHE A 117 25.62 -14.11 -32.90
N ARG A 118 25.59 -14.25 -34.23
CA ARG A 118 25.69 -15.55 -34.91
C ARG A 118 27.03 -15.73 -35.63
N TRP A 119 28.12 -15.92 -34.88
CA TRP A 119 29.48 -16.04 -35.45
C TRP A 119 29.86 -17.47 -35.84
N ILE A 120 29.23 -18.50 -35.24
CA ILE A 120 29.53 -19.90 -35.54
C ILE A 120 29.06 -20.23 -36.96
N GLU A 121 30.01 -20.60 -37.81
CA GLU A 121 29.78 -21.00 -39.20
C GLU A 121 29.73 -22.52 -39.36
N GLN A 122 30.70 -23.23 -38.77
CA GLN A 122 30.82 -24.68 -38.84
C GLN A 122 31.20 -25.28 -37.49
N VAL A 123 30.75 -26.50 -37.21
CA VAL A 123 30.97 -27.17 -35.93
C VAL A 123 31.35 -28.63 -36.11
N TRP A 124 32.32 -29.09 -35.31
CA TRP A 124 32.77 -30.46 -35.23
C TRP A 124 32.76 -30.95 -33.78
N LEU A 125 32.27 -32.17 -33.57
CA LEU A 125 32.13 -32.80 -32.26
C LEU A 125 33.20 -33.89 -32.06
N GLY A 126 33.74 -33.95 -30.84
CA GLY A 126 34.55 -35.03 -30.30
C GLY A 126 33.94 -35.60 -29.01
N GLU A 127 34.66 -36.49 -28.33
CA GLU A 127 34.19 -37.06 -27.06
C GLU A 127 34.32 -36.04 -25.92
N GLY A 128 33.22 -35.38 -25.57
CA GLY A 128 33.21 -34.33 -24.52
C GLY A 128 33.89 -33.02 -24.94
N GLU A 129 34.10 -32.85 -26.24
CA GLU A 129 34.84 -31.74 -26.84
C GLU A 129 34.11 -31.22 -28.10
N VAL A 130 34.21 -29.93 -28.37
CA VAL A 130 33.60 -29.25 -29.53
C VAL A 130 34.64 -28.31 -30.15
N LEU A 131 34.70 -28.30 -31.48
CA LEU A 131 35.47 -27.32 -32.24
C LEU A 131 34.51 -26.54 -33.14
N CYS A 132 34.51 -25.23 -33.03
CA CYS A 132 33.73 -24.31 -33.85
C CYS A 132 34.66 -23.46 -34.72
N GLN A 133 34.26 -23.25 -35.96
CA GLN A 133 34.82 -22.23 -36.83
C GLN A 133 33.93 -20.99 -36.75
N LEU A 134 34.53 -19.84 -36.48
CA LEU A 134 33.86 -18.57 -36.26
C LEU A 134 34.25 -17.56 -37.35
N GLN A 135 33.26 -16.82 -37.85
CA GLN A 135 33.46 -15.74 -38.81
C GLN A 135 32.70 -14.48 -38.36
N VAL A 136 33.29 -13.30 -38.60
CA VAL A 136 32.66 -12.01 -38.30
C VAL A 136 31.37 -11.84 -39.15
N PRO A 137 30.18 -11.65 -38.55
CA PRO A 137 28.94 -11.41 -39.29
C PRO A 137 28.98 -10.13 -40.11
N GLN A 138 28.34 -10.14 -41.29
CA GLN A 138 28.27 -8.98 -42.19
C GLN A 138 27.59 -7.74 -41.57
N THR A 139 26.75 -7.93 -40.54
CA THR A 139 26.07 -6.83 -39.83
C THR A 139 26.99 -6.04 -38.91
N ILE A 140 28.19 -6.55 -38.60
CA ILE A 140 29.17 -5.85 -37.76
C ILE A 140 30.07 -5.02 -38.66
N VAL A 141 29.87 -3.71 -38.65
CA VAL A 141 30.58 -2.75 -39.52
C VAL A 141 32.04 -2.54 -39.10
N ASP A 142 32.35 -2.64 -37.80
CA ASP A 142 33.71 -2.47 -37.29
C ASP A 142 33.96 -3.25 -35.98
N ALA A 143 34.46 -4.47 -36.09
CA ALA A 143 34.83 -5.30 -34.94
C ALA A 143 36.13 -4.83 -34.25
N THR A 144 36.94 -3.99 -34.91
CA THR A 144 38.28 -3.60 -34.46
C THR A 144 38.28 -2.60 -33.31
N LYS A 145 37.11 -2.00 -33.00
CA LYS A 145 36.90 -1.13 -31.82
C LYS A 145 37.02 -1.84 -30.48
N TYR A 146 36.96 -3.17 -30.47
CA TYR A 146 37.05 -3.99 -29.26
C TYR A 146 38.35 -4.78 -29.26
N GLN A 147 38.86 -5.11 -28.07
CA GLN A 147 39.95 -6.10 -27.95
C GLN A 147 39.46 -7.49 -28.34
N LEU A 148 38.25 -7.85 -27.87
CA LEU A 148 37.43 -8.94 -28.36
C LEU A 148 35.99 -8.44 -28.42
N HIS A 149 35.32 -8.65 -29.54
CA HIS A 149 33.93 -8.21 -29.70
C HIS A 149 33.03 -9.00 -28.72
N PRO A 150 32.09 -8.36 -27.98
CA PRO A 150 31.23 -9.08 -27.03
C PRO A 150 30.46 -10.24 -27.65
N ALA A 151 29.93 -10.05 -28.86
CA ALA A 151 29.24 -11.12 -29.60
C ALA A 151 30.15 -12.30 -30.02
N LEU A 152 31.46 -12.07 -30.18
CA LEU A 152 32.43 -13.14 -30.41
C LEU A 152 32.62 -13.98 -29.14
N ILE A 153 32.72 -13.32 -27.99
CA ILE A 153 32.81 -13.99 -26.68
C ILE A 153 31.53 -14.77 -26.41
N ASP A 154 30.37 -14.18 -26.65
CA ASP A 154 29.08 -14.86 -26.51
C ASP A 154 28.99 -16.09 -27.42
N SER A 155 29.46 -15.99 -28.67
CA SER A 155 29.53 -17.15 -29.58
C SER A 155 30.49 -18.24 -29.08
N CYS A 156 31.53 -17.88 -28.32
CA CYS A 156 32.38 -18.85 -27.61
C CYS A 156 31.67 -19.48 -26.41
N PHE A 157 30.69 -18.82 -25.79
CA PHE A 157 29.83 -19.46 -24.80
C PHE A 157 28.79 -20.36 -25.46
N GLN A 158 28.23 -19.96 -26.60
CA GLN A 158 27.29 -20.76 -27.38
C GLN A 158 27.88 -22.12 -27.83
N SER A 159 29.21 -22.24 -27.99
CA SER A 159 29.87 -23.50 -28.35
C SER A 159 29.79 -24.59 -27.27
N ILE A 160 29.28 -24.29 -26.06
CA ILE A 160 28.97 -25.32 -25.07
C ILE A 160 27.68 -26.09 -25.42
N VAL A 161 26.76 -25.50 -26.19
CA VAL A 161 25.44 -26.08 -26.50
C VAL A 161 25.57 -27.46 -27.14
N PRO A 162 26.45 -27.69 -28.14
CA PRO A 162 26.61 -29.01 -28.74
C PRO A 162 27.12 -30.11 -27.80
N LEU A 163 27.72 -29.77 -26.64
CA LEU A 163 28.09 -30.78 -25.63
C LEU A 163 26.85 -31.51 -25.08
N HIS A 164 25.68 -30.87 -25.14
CA HIS A 164 24.41 -31.45 -24.70
C HIS A 164 23.68 -32.27 -25.77
N PHE A 165 24.04 -32.17 -27.06
CA PHE A 165 23.45 -33.00 -28.13
C PHE A 165 23.69 -34.51 -27.95
N SER A 166 24.58 -34.90 -27.02
CA SER A 166 24.93 -36.30 -26.73
C SER A 166 24.23 -36.89 -25.49
N GLN A 167 23.42 -36.13 -24.74
CA GLN A 167 23.02 -36.53 -23.37
C GLN A 167 21.53 -36.57 -23.01
N SER A 168 20.58 -36.00 -23.78
CA SER A 168 19.15 -36.03 -23.39
C SER A 168 18.16 -35.92 -24.58
N ASP A 169 17.01 -36.60 -24.46
CA ASP A 169 15.85 -36.51 -25.38
C ASP A 169 14.95 -35.28 -25.10
N ASP A 170 15.20 -34.55 -24.01
CA ASP A 170 14.36 -33.43 -23.57
C ASP A 170 14.92 -32.08 -24.05
N ARG A 171 14.32 -31.51 -25.11
CA ARG A 171 14.79 -30.30 -25.82
C ARG A 171 14.34 -28.97 -25.18
N LYS A 172 14.04 -28.93 -23.87
CA LYS A 172 13.35 -27.80 -23.23
C LYS A 172 14.14 -27.02 -22.18
N GLU A 173 15.44 -27.30 -22.04
CA GLU A 173 16.25 -26.75 -20.94
C GLU A 173 17.28 -25.73 -21.45
N THR A 174 17.31 -24.54 -20.81
CA THR A 174 18.26 -23.47 -21.16
C THR A 174 19.32 -23.28 -20.09
N PHE A 175 20.53 -22.92 -20.52
CA PHE A 175 21.68 -22.65 -19.66
C PHE A 175 22.19 -21.24 -19.90
N VAL A 176 22.41 -20.50 -18.82
CA VAL A 176 23.00 -19.15 -18.87
C VAL A 176 24.37 -19.15 -18.18
N PRO A 177 25.36 -18.40 -18.70
CA PRO A 177 26.64 -18.20 -18.03
C PRO A 177 26.43 -17.63 -16.63
N PHE A 178 27.06 -18.25 -15.63
CA PHE A 178 26.95 -17.82 -14.22
C PHE A 178 28.29 -17.36 -13.65
N SER A 179 29.37 -18.09 -13.95
CA SER A 179 30.71 -17.73 -13.47
C SER A 179 31.79 -18.17 -14.44
N VAL A 180 32.94 -17.49 -14.41
CA VAL A 180 34.17 -17.85 -15.11
C VAL A 180 35.32 -17.75 -14.10
N GLU A 181 36.03 -18.84 -13.87
CA GLU A 181 37.16 -18.87 -12.92
C GLU A 181 38.30 -17.97 -13.42
N LYS A 182 38.60 -18.01 -14.72
CA LYS A 182 39.69 -17.24 -15.32
C LYS A 182 39.45 -16.93 -16.79
N PHE A 183 39.68 -15.69 -17.20
CA PHE A 183 39.69 -15.23 -18.59
C PHE A 183 41.05 -14.58 -18.90
N SER A 184 41.80 -15.16 -19.82
CA SER A 184 43.12 -14.69 -20.26
C SER A 184 43.07 -14.25 -21.71
N PHE A 185 43.59 -13.06 -21.99
CA PHE A 185 43.70 -12.52 -23.35
C PHE A 185 45.18 -12.40 -23.74
N TYR A 186 45.54 -12.98 -24.90
CA TYR A 186 46.93 -13.10 -25.34
C TYR A 186 47.23 -12.23 -26.57
N ASN A 187 46.35 -12.25 -27.57
CA ASN A 187 46.55 -11.58 -28.85
C ASN A 187 45.26 -10.95 -29.38
N HIS A 188 45.37 -9.87 -30.13
CA HIS A 188 44.24 -9.27 -30.83
C HIS A 188 43.94 -10.06 -32.11
N PRO A 189 42.69 -10.53 -32.33
CA PRO A 189 42.35 -11.28 -33.52
C PRO A 189 42.38 -10.37 -34.75
N GLN A 190 43.14 -10.74 -35.77
CA GLN A 190 43.03 -10.07 -37.08
C GLN A 190 41.64 -10.35 -37.68
N ASN A 191 41.09 -9.39 -38.44
CA ASN A 191 39.81 -9.58 -39.14
C ASN A 191 39.90 -10.79 -40.07
N GLY A 192 39.28 -11.90 -39.69
CA GLY A 192 39.42 -13.17 -40.38
C GLY A 192 38.73 -14.33 -39.66
N LEU A 193 39.04 -15.54 -40.12
CA LEU A 193 38.53 -16.80 -39.60
C LEU A 193 39.15 -17.11 -38.23
N LEU A 194 38.32 -17.49 -37.26
CA LEU A 194 38.77 -17.90 -35.92
C LEU A 194 38.31 -19.33 -35.61
N TRP A 195 38.99 -19.97 -34.66
CA TRP A 195 38.64 -21.31 -34.18
C TRP A 195 38.39 -21.29 -32.69
N CYS A 196 37.23 -21.79 -32.25
CA CYS A 196 36.88 -21.90 -30.85
C CYS A 196 36.79 -23.37 -30.44
N TYR A 197 37.68 -23.79 -29.56
CA TYR A 197 37.71 -25.13 -29.00
C TYR A 197 37.09 -25.10 -27.60
N THR A 198 36.18 -26.03 -27.31
CA THR A 198 35.48 -26.14 -26.04
C THR A 198 35.59 -27.56 -25.50
N ARG A 199 35.93 -27.70 -24.21
CA ARG A 199 36.03 -28.99 -23.52
C ARG A 199 35.11 -29.00 -22.31
N GLY A 200 34.17 -29.93 -22.27
CA GLY A 200 33.23 -30.11 -21.17
C GLY A 200 33.74 -31.07 -20.10
N TYR A 201 33.40 -30.80 -18.85
CA TYR A 201 33.70 -31.68 -17.71
C TYR A 201 32.43 -32.36 -17.20
N LYS A 202 32.44 -33.70 -17.09
CA LYS A 202 31.34 -34.46 -16.49
C LYS A 202 31.45 -34.43 -14.96
N ASN A 203 30.47 -33.85 -14.28
CA ASN A 203 30.34 -33.94 -12.82
C ASN A 203 29.22 -34.94 -12.47
N LYS A 204 29.54 -36.03 -11.77
CA LYS A 204 28.58 -37.12 -11.43
C LYS A 204 27.60 -36.76 -10.31
N GLN A 205 27.73 -35.58 -9.68
CA GLN A 205 26.97 -35.21 -8.47
C GLN A 205 25.91 -34.11 -8.66
N SER A 206 25.74 -33.53 -9.86
CA SER A 206 24.76 -32.47 -10.08
C SER A 206 24.36 -32.34 -11.54
N GLU A 207 23.11 -32.69 -11.87
CA GLU A 207 22.49 -32.50 -13.21
C GLU A 207 22.22 -31.01 -13.53
N ALA A 208 22.33 -30.09 -12.56
CA ALA A 208 21.91 -28.69 -12.70
C ALA A 208 23.00 -27.70 -13.17
N LYS A 209 24.24 -28.15 -13.43
CA LYS A 209 25.39 -27.28 -13.77
C LYS A 209 26.26 -27.88 -14.87
N LEU A 210 26.59 -27.08 -15.87
CA LEU A 210 27.57 -27.43 -16.91
C LEU A 210 28.88 -26.67 -16.66
N LYS A 211 30.03 -27.37 -16.67
CA LYS A 211 31.36 -26.76 -16.56
C LYS A 211 32.17 -27.02 -17.83
N ALA A 212 32.80 -26.00 -18.39
CA ALA A 212 33.63 -26.10 -19.59
C ALA A 212 34.85 -25.15 -19.58
N ASP A 213 35.88 -25.53 -20.33
CA ASP A 213 36.99 -24.65 -20.72
C ASP A 213 36.92 -24.34 -22.21
N ILE A 214 37.26 -23.11 -22.60
CA ILE A 214 37.20 -22.63 -23.98
C ILE A 214 38.53 -21.98 -24.36
N GLN A 215 39.02 -22.27 -25.57
CA GLN A 215 40.21 -21.68 -26.16
C GLN A 215 39.88 -21.13 -27.54
N LEU A 216 40.29 -19.89 -27.80
CA LEU A 216 40.08 -19.19 -29.06
C LEU A 216 41.42 -19.05 -29.79
N PHE A 217 41.47 -19.46 -31.06
CA PHE A 217 42.64 -19.43 -31.92
C PHE A 217 42.40 -18.59 -33.17
N ASP A 218 43.46 -18.01 -33.72
CA ASP A 218 43.44 -17.38 -35.03
C ASP A 218 43.58 -18.40 -36.17
N GLN A 219 43.59 -17.90 -37.42
CA GLN A 219 43.74 -18.74 -38.61
C GLN A 219 45.11 -19.44 -38.66
N GLN A 220 46.13 -18.90 -38.02
CA GLN A 220 47.48 -19.47 -37.93
C GLN A 220 47.63 -20.46 -36.77
N GLY A 221 46.56 -20.68 -35.98
CA GLY A 221 46.56 -21.56 -34.82
C GLY A 221 47.21 -20.94 -33.57
N GLN A 222 47.44 -19.62 -33.55
CA GLN A 222 47.91 -18.94 -32.34
C GLN A 222 46.76 -18.67 -31.38
N LEU A 223 47.02 -18.83 -30.08
CA LEU A 223 46.03 -18.59 -29.04
C LEU A 223 45.73 -17.09 -28.93
N VAL A 224 44.46 -16.74 -29.08
CA VAL A 224 43.91 -15.38 -28.98
C VAL A 224 43.44 -15.13 -27.55
N ALA A 225 42.65 -16.05 -27.00
CA ALA A 225 42.11 -15.97 -25.64
C ALA A 225 41.79 -17.35 -25.07
N GLN A 226 41.67 -17.43 -23.74
CA GLN A 226 41.31 -18.64 -23.01
C GLN A 226 40.36 -18.32 -21.86
N ILE A 227 39.33 -19.15 -21.73
CA ILE A 227 38.31 -19.09 -20.69
C ILE A 227 38.37 -20.41 -19.94
N THR A 228 38.70 -20.37 -18.66
CA THR A 228 38.83 -21.55 -17.79
C THR A 228 37.71 -21.53 -16.76
N GLY A 229 37.09 -22.69 -16.55
CA GLY A 229 36.08 -22.89 -15.52
C GLY A 229 34.79 -22.10 -15.76
N LEU A 230 34.36 -21.97 -17.02
CA LEU A 230 33.02 -21.46 -17.32
C LEU A 230 31.99 -22.39 -16.70
N GLN A 231 31.15 -21.86 -15.82
CA GLN A 231 30.00 -22.56 -15.27
C GLN A 231 28.72 -21.94 -15.82
N ALA A 232 27.88 -22.77 -16.42
CA ALA A 232 26.54 -22.41 -16.83
C ALA A 232 25.52 -23.10 -15.91
N ARG A 233 24.49 -22.35 -15.52
CA ARG A 233 23.40 -22.85 -14.67
C ARG A 233 22.12 -22.99 -15.48
N LYS A 234 21.35 -24.02 -15.14
CA LYS A 234 19.99 -24.21 -15.68
C LYS A 234 19.11 -23.03 -15.28
N ALA A 235 18.42 -22.42 -16.23
CA ALA A 235 17.44 -21.36 -16.00
C ALA A 235 16.06 -21.76 -16.54
N ASN A 236 14.99 -21.32 -15.87
CA ASN A 236 13.63 -21.48 -16.37
C ASN A 236 13.30 -20.29 -17.30
N PRO A 237 12.94 -20.51 -18.59
CA PRO A 237 12.56 -19.44 -19.51
C PRO A 237 11.45 -18.53 -18.97
N GLN A 238 10.51 -19.07 -18.17
CA GLN A 238 9.45 -18.28 -17.54
C GLN A 238 9.98 -17.29 -16.51
N MET A 239 11.03 -17.63 -15.76
CA MET A 239 11.66 -16.73 -14.78
C MET A 239 12.43 -15.58 -15.46
N LEU A 240 13.04 -15.84 -16.62
CA LEU A 240 13.71 -14.80 -17.42
C LEU A 240 12.70 -13.86 -18.09
N LEU A 241 11.56 -14.39 -18.56
CA LEU A 241 10.45 -13.60 -19.12
C LEU A 241 9.66 -12.81 -18.05
N MET A 242 9.56 -13.32 -16.82
CA MET A 242 9.00 -12.59 -15.68
C MET A 242 9.76 -11.30 -15.37
N THR A 243 11.07 -11.27 -15.63
CA THR A 243 11.90 -10.05 -15.56
C THR A 243 11.69 -9.07 -16.73
N LEU A 244 11.00 -9.48 -17.80
CA LEU A 244 10.84 -8.71 -19.05
C LEU A 244 9.39 -8.25 -19.33
N ASN A 245 8.38 -8.82 -18.68
CA ASN A 245 7.02 -8.30 -18.75
C ASN A 245 6.91 -7.00 -17.95
N GLU A 246 6.14 -6.02 -18.47
CA GLU A 246 5.73 -4.87 -17.67
C GLU A 246 5.16 -5.36 -16.34
N ASP A 247 5.85 -5.00 -15.27
CA ASP A 247 5.51 -5.48 -13.95
C ASP A 247 4.19 -4.85 -13.50
N LEU A 248 3.10 -5.62 -13.61
CA LEU A 248 1.75 -5.23 -13.19
C LEU A 248 1.69 -4.82 -11.72
N SER A 249 2.67 -5.19 -10.89
CA SER A 249 2.75 -4.71 -9.51
C SER A 249 2.80 -3.20 -9.39
N ASN A 250 3.33 -2.52 -10.41
CA ASN A 250 3.37 -1.07 -10.45
C ASN A 250 1.98 -0.44 -10.70
N TRP A 251 0.95 -1.26 -10.97
CA TRP A 251 -0.41 -0.79 -11.20
C TRP A 251 -1.31 -0.98 -9.99
N PHE A 252 -0.84 -1.72 -8.96
CA PHE A 252 -1.62 -2.01 -7.76
C PHE A 252 -1.39 -0.95 -6.68
N TYR A 253 -2.49 -0.38 -6.18
CA TYR A 253 -2.49 0.65 -5.17
C TYR A 253 -3.45 0.31 -4.03
N GLN A 254 -3.11 0.75 -2.82
CA GLN A 254 -3.94 0.63 -1.63
C GLN A 254 -3.92 1.94 -0.83
N ILE A 255 -4.93 2.13 0.02
CA ILE A 255 -4.97 3.24 0.96
C ILE A 255 -4.30 2.78 2.26
N ASN A 256 -3.21 3.44 2.63
CA ASN A 256 -2.53 3.28 3.92
C ASN A 256 -3.02 4.35 4.90
N TRP A 257 -3.23 3.96 6.17
CA TRP A 257 -3.62 4.88 7.23
C TRP A 257 -2.47 5.07 8.22
N GLU A 258 -2.00 6.29 8.37
CA GLU A 258 -0.81 6.60 9.15
C GLU A 258 -1.16 7.41 10.39
N ALA A 259 -0.70 6.96 11.56
CA ALA A 259 -0.93 7.67 12.80
C ALA A 259 -0.15 9.00 12.79
N GLN A 260 -0.88 10.11 12.79
CA GLN A 260 -0.30 11.45 12.74
C GLN A 260 -1.07 12.39 13.68
N PRO A 261 -0.50 12.70 14.87
CA PRO A 261 -1.12 13.64 15.80
C PRO A 261 -1.09 15.07 15.24
N LEU A 262 -2.04 15.90 15.69
CA LEU A 262 -2.02 17.33 15.38
C LEU A 262 -0.76 18.00 15.97
N PRO A 263 -0.14 18.96 15.26
CA PRO A 263 1.01 19.71 15.78
C PRO A 263 0.66 20.47 17.06
N SER A 264 1.55 20.45 18.05
CA SER A 264 1.37 21.09 19.38
C SER A 264 1.31 22.64 19.37
N THR A 265 1.30 23.27 18.20
CA THR A 265 1.26 24.73 18.07
C THR A 265 -0.17 25.23 18.24
N SER A 266 -0.38 26.12 19.22
CA SER A 266 -1.66 26.78 19.45
C SER A 266 -2.23 27.39 18.16
N PRO A 267 -3.56 27.32 17.93
CA PRO A 267 -4.19 27.97 16.79
C PRO A 267 -3.77 29.45 16.75
N SER A 268 -3.40 29.94 15.57
CA SER A 268 -3.03 31.33 15.38
C SER A 268 -4.12 32.23 15.93
N SER A 269 -3.73 33.19 16.76
CA SER A 269 -4.59 34.12 17.51
C SER A 269 -5.32 35.16 16.64
N GLU A 270 -5.54 34.89 15.36
CA GLU A 270 -6.19 35.77 14.38
C GLU A 270 -7.60 35.28 13.96
N ASN A 271 -8.23 34.39 14.74
CA ASN A 271 -9.57 33.92 14.42
C ASN A 271 -10.64 34.98 14.78
N LYS A 272 -11.20 35.63 13.74
CA LYS A 272 -12.47 36.34 13.85
C LYS A 272 -13.57 35.37 14.30
N THR A 273 -14.44 35.84 15.20
CA THR A 273 -15.67 35.15 15.59
C THR A 273 -16.58 34.98 14.37
N GLY A 274 -17.12 33.79 14.12
CA GLY A 274 -17.98 33.53 12.96
C GLY A 274 -19.05 32.47 13.19
N ASN A 275 -19.94 32.29 12.20
CA ASN A 275 -21.07 31.37 12.29
C ASN A 275 -20.71 30.00 11.68
N TRP A 276 -20.90 28.92 12.44
CA TRP A 276 -20.76 27.55 11.98
C TRP A 276 -22.12 26.94 11.64
N LEU A 277 -22.25 26.34 10.47
CA LEU A 277 -23.42 25.51 10.13
C LEU A 277 -23.13 24.05 10.52
N VAL A 278 -23.91 23.50 11.44
CA VAL A 278 -23.77 22.12 11.92
C VAL A 278 -24.99 21.31 11.48
N PHE A 279 -24.84 20.50 10.45
CA PHE A 279 -25.87 19.58 9.99
C PHE A 279 -25.80 18.31 10.81
N ALA A 280 -26.63 18.19 11.85
CA ALA A 280 -26.61 17.01 12.71
C ALA A 280 -28.03 16.59 13.14
N LEU A 281 -28.19 15.32 13.51
CA LEU A 281 -29.43 14.83 14.10
C LEU A 281 -29.62 15.41 15.51
N ALA A 282 -30.86 15.44 16.01
CA ALA A 282 -31.16 15.93 17.35
C ALA A 282 -30.67 14.96 18.43
N ASP A 283 -29.35 14.90 18.63
CA ASP A 283 -28.70 14.00 19.57
C ASP A 283 -27.62 14.68 20.42
N GLU A 284 -26.99 13.90 21.30
CA GLU A 284 -26.00 14.35 22.27
C GLU A 284 -24.73 14.89 21.61
N LEU A 285 -24.32 14.36 20.44
CA LEU A 285 -23.11 14.79 19.73
C LEU A 285 -23.23 16.24 19.27
N THR A 286 -24.37 16.60 18.68
CA THR A 286 -24.65 17.95 18.19
C THR A 286 -24.58 19.01 19.28
N LYS A 287 -25.14 18.70 20.46
CA LYS A 287 -25.11 19.61 21.61
C LYS A 287 -23.68 19.86 22.07
N LEU A 288 -22.89 18.79 22.18
CA LEU A 288 -21.52 18.90 22.67
C LEU A 288 -20.60 19.64 21.68
N ILE A 289 -20.76 19.42 20.36
CA ILE A 289 -20.05 20.21 19.34
C ILE A 289 -20.43 21.69 19.46
N GLY A 290 -21.72 22.00 19.58
CA GLY A 290 -22.20 23.36 19.73
C GLY A 290 -21.67 24.04 20.99
N GLU A 291 -21.66 23.34 22.12
CA GLU A 291 -21.11 23.82 23.40
C GLU A 291 -19.61 24.11 23.31
N GLU A 292 -18.82 23.24 22.69
CA GLU A 292 -17.38 23.46 22.50
C GLU A 292 -17.09 24.63 21.55
N LEU A 293 -17.78 24.72 20.41
CA LEU A 293 -17.62 25.86 19.50
C LEU A 293 -17.98 27.19 20.18
N GLN A 294 -19.03 27.20 21.00
CA GLN A 294 -19.42 28.36 21.81
C GLN A 294 -18.36 28.71 22.88
N GLN A 295 -17.78 27.71 23.55
CA GLN A 295 -16.69 27.93 24.52
C GLN A 295 -15.45 28.56 23.87
N LYS A 296 -15.24 28.31 22.57
CA LYS A 296 -14.15 28.91 21.78
C LYS A 296 -14.50 30.27 21.16
N GLY A 297 -15.71 30.78 21.42
CA GLY A 297 -16.16 32.11 20.99
C GLY A 297 -16.86 32.16 19.63
N ASP A 298 -17.19 31.01 19.02
CA ASP A 298 -17.90 30.93 17.74
C ASP A 298 -19.41 30.69 17.94
N ASN A 299 -20.23 31.11 16.97
CA ASN A 299 -21.67 30.85 16.97
C ASN A 299 -21.97 29.52 16.26
N CYS A 300 -22.88 28.72 16.82
CA CYS A 300 -23.34 27.48 16.20
C CYS A 300 -24.79 27.63 15.72
N ILE A 301 -25.02 27.36 14.43
CA ILE A 301 -26.33 27.24 13.81
C ILE A 301 -26.55 25.78 13.48
N TRP A 302 -27.47 25.16 14.21
CA TRP A 302 -27.85 23.78 14.03
C TRP A 302 -28.88 23.63 12.90
N VAL A 303 -28.62 22.69 12.00
CA VAL A 303 -29.51 22.30 10.90
C VAL A 303 -29.90 20.83 11.07
N SER A 304 -31.20 20.56 11.16
CA SER A 304 -31.76 19.22 11.34
C SER A 304 -32.67 18.82 10.16
N PRO A 305 -32.82 17.52 9.85
CA PRO A 305 -33.69 17.10 8.75
C PRO A 305 -35.17 17.30 9.12
N GLY A 306 -35.96 17.75 8.15
CA GLY A 306 -37.40 17.95 8.27
C GLY A 306 -38.11 17.72 6.93
N SER A 307 -39.44 17.83 6.90
CA SER A 307 -40.23 17.71 5.66
C SER A 307 -40.31 19.02 4.88
N GLU A 308 -40.11 20.15 5.54
CA GLU A 308 -40.26 21.51 5.02
C GLU A 308 -39.28 22.46 5.71
N TYR A 309 -39.07 23.64 5.14
CA TYR A 309 -38.21 24.68 5.71
C TYR A 309 -38.87 25.31 6.94
N LYS A 310 -38.23 25.20 8.11
CA LYS A 310 -38.67 25.89 9.34
C LYS A 310 -37.47 26.47 10.07
N LYS A 311 -37.56 27.77 10.38
CA LYS A 311 -36.73 28.38 11.41
C LYS A 311 -37.38 28.15 12.76
N LEU A 312 -36.84 27.23 13.56
CA LEU A 312 -37.39 26.87 14.87
C LEU A 312 -37.03 27.93 15.92
N ASP A 313 -35.79 28.41 15.89
CA ASP A 313 -35.32 29.55 16.67
C ASP A 313 -34.16 30.28 15.95
N THR A 314 -33.42 31.15 16.65
CA THR A 314 -32.32 31.94 16.05
C THR A 314 -31.10 31.10 15.69
N GLN A 315 -30.93 29.91 16.27
CA GLN A 315 -29.79 29.01 16.09
C GLN A 315 -30.20 27.62 15.57
N HIS A 316 -31.48 27.37 15.28
CA HIS A 316 -31.97 26.07 14.83
C HIS A 316 -32.91 26.15 13.62
N TYR A 317 -32.52 25.45 12.55
CA TYR A 317 -33.27 25.30 11.31
C TYR A 317 -33.62 23.82 11.05
N GLN A 318 -34.78 23.60 10.44
CA GLN A 318 -35.20 22.34 9.83
C GLN A 318 -35.30 22.51 8.33
N ILE A 319 -34.69 21.60 7.56
CA ILE A 319 -34.72 21.61 6.10
C ILE A 319 -34.95 20.20 5.54
N ASN A 320 -35.52 20.12 4.35
CA ASN A 320 -35.70 18.86 3.63
C ASN A 320 -34.43 18.47 2.87
N PRO A 321 -33.89 17.25 3.07
CA PRO A 321 -32.65 16.80 2.43
C PRO A 321 -32.66 16.79 0.90
N THR A 322 -33.85 16.75 0.27
CA THR A 322 -34.01 16.56 -1.18
C THR A 322 -34.55 17.79 -1.91
N VAL A 323 -34.64 18.95 -1.26
CA VAL A 323 -35.19 20.19 -1.84
C VAL A 323 -34.13 21.30 -1.87
N ALA A 324 -33.55 21.55 -3.05
CA ALA A 324 -32.40 22.43 -3.22
C ALA A 324 -32.68 23.89 -2.82
N GLU A 325 -33.89 24.37 -3.06
CA GLU A 325 -34.33 25.74 -2.75
C GLU A 325 -34.26 26.03 -1.23
N GLN A 326 -34.43 25.01 -0.38
CA GLN A 326 -34.35 25.17 1.07
C GLN A 326 -32.92 25.40 1.56
N PHE A 327 -31.91 24.87 0.85
CA PHE A 327 -30.51 25.15 1.15
C PHE A 327 -30.13 26.56 0.73
N GLN A 328 -30.64 27.04 -0.41
CA GLN A 328 -30.48 28.44 -0.82
C GLN A 328 -31.10 29.38 0.23
N GLN A 329 -32.33 29.09 0.69
CA GLN A 329 -32.99 29.86 1.73
C GLN A 329 -32.19 29.86 3.04
N LEU A 330 -31.66 28.70 3.46
CA LEU A 330 -30.81 28.58 4.65
C LEU A 330 -29.58 29.49 4.58
N LEU A 331 -28.89 29.50 3.43
CA LEU A 331 -27.69 30.30 3.21
C LEU A 331 -28.02 31.80 3.10
N GLN A 332 -29.18 32.16 2.56
CA GLN A 332 -29.67 33.55 2.54
C GLN A 332 -30.01 34.06 3.95
N ASP A 333 -30.62 33.20 4.78
CA ASP A 333 -30.99 33.54 6.15
C ASP A 333 -29.78 33.66 7.09
N ASN A 334 -28.61 33.12 6.70
CA ASN A 334 -27.40 33.06 7.50
C ASN A 334 -26.18 33.54 6.70
N ALA A 335 -25.94 34.85 6.72
CA ALA A 335 -24.72 35.45 6.19
C ALA A 335 -23.50 35.17 7.12
N ASP A 336 -22.28 35.31 6.58
CA ASP A 336 -21.00 35.19 7.31
C ASP A 336 -20.69 33.79 7.89
N ILE A 337 -20.83 32.76 7.07
CA ILE A 337 -20.49 31.37 7.44
C ILE A 337 -18.97 31.20 7.47
N LYS A 338 -18.45 30.78 8.62
CA LYS A 338 -17.03 30.50 8.87
C LYS A 338 -16.63 29.07 8.49
N GLY A 339 -17.54 28.12 8.65
CA GLY A 339 -17.29 26.71 8.37
C GLY A 339 -18.55 25.86 8.47
N ILE A 340 -18.50 24.67 7.87
CA ILE A 340 -19.64 23.76 7.79
C ILE A 340 -19.24 22.36 8.25
N VAL A 341 -20.02 21.78 9.15
CA VAL A 341 -19.82 20.40 9.62
C VAL A 341 -21.05 19.58 9.28
N HIS A 342 -20.88 18.51 8.51
CA HIS A 342 -21.96 17.63 8.09
C HIS A 342 -21.88 16.27 8.79
N LEU A 343 -22.90 15.97 9.59
CA LEU A 343 -23.03 14.82 10.50
C LEU A 343 -24.36 14.08 10.32
N TRP A 344 -25.22 14.43 9.35
CA TRP A 344 -26.52 13.76 9.15
C TRP A 344 -26.40 12.27 8.83
N GLY A 345 -25.22 11.81 8.41
CA GLY A 345 -24.93 10.40 8.25
C GLY A 345 -24.73 9.66 9.58
N VAL A 346 -24.17 10.32 10.61
CA VAL A 346 -23.70 9.68 11.86
C VAL A 346 -24.88 9.16 12.69
N LYS A 347 -24.86 7.84 12.99
CA LYS A 347 -25.91 6.98 13.59
C LYS A 347 -27.18 6.67 12.76
N GLU A 348 -27.26 5.43 12.26
CA GLU A 348 -28.46 4.55 12.23
C GLU A 348 -27.96 3.09 11.98
N ALA A 349 -28.42 2.12 12.79
CA ALA A 349 -27.92 0.74 12.84
C ALA A 349 -28.73 -0.24 11.93
N THR A 350 -28.05 -1.27 11.41
CA THR A 350 -28.55 -2.44 10.62
C THR A 350 -29.53 -2.11 9.49
N ALA A 351 -29.02 -2.03 8.26
CA ALA A 351 -29.79 -1.54 7.12
C ALA A 351 -30.58 -2.63 6.35
N SER A 352 -31.87 -2.38 6.16
CA SER A 352 -32.69 -2.77 5.02
C SER A 352 -32.43 -1.83 3.83
N VAL A 353 -32.95 -2.14 2.65
CA VAL A 353 -32.79 -1.31 1.44
C VAL A 353 -33.34 0.11 1.64
N GLY A 354 -34.48 0.25 2.31
CA GLY A 354 -35.09 1.56 2.58
C GLY A 354 -34.25 2.45 3.50
N GLU A 355 -33.45 1.85 4.40
CA GLU A 355 -32.51 2.59 5.25
C GLU A 355 -31.28 3.04 4.47
N LEU A 356 -30.86 2.30 3.44
CA LEU A 356 -29.76 2.71 2.56
C LEU A 356 -30.13 3.90 1.68
N GLU A 357 -31.35 3.93 1.12
CA GLU A 357 -31.85 5.09 0.35
C GLU A 357 -31.92 6.34 1.23
N LYS A 358 -32.45 6.21 2.44
CA LYS A 358 -32.49 7.30 3.42
C LYS A 358 -31.09 7.79 3.80
N ALA A 359 -30.11 6.89 3.95
CA ALA A 359 -28.72 7.26 4.19
C ALA A 359 -28.11 8.04 3.01
N GLN A 360 -28.45 7.68 1.77
CA GLN A 360 -28.02 8.42 0.57
C GLN A 360 -28.65 9.81 0.50
N GLU A 361 -29.92 9.96 0.88
CA GLU A 361 -30.59 11.26 0.94
C GLU A 361 -29.97 12.15 2.03
N LEU A 362 -29.80 11.62 3.25
CA LEU A 362 -29.24 12.36 4.39
C LEU A 362 -27.76 12.69 4.22
N GLY A 363 -27.00 11.89 3.46
CA GLY A 363 -25.58 12.11 3.19
C GLY A 363 -25.33 12.86 1.88
N CYS A 364 -25.65 12.22 0.75
CA CYS A 364 -25.24 12.70 -0.57
C CYS A 364 -26.15 13.79 -1.12
N ALA A 365 -27.49 13.64 -1.05
CA ALA A 365 -28.39 14.65 -1.62
C ALA A 365 -28.17 16.02 -0.97
N THR A 366 -28.08 16.01 0.36
CA THR A 366 -27.87 17.21 1.16
C THR A 366 -26.57 17.92 0.83
N VAL A 367 -25.49 17.16 0.62
CA VAL A 367 -24.18 17.75 0.32
C VAL A 367 -24.17 18.30 -1.11
N VAL A 368 -24.79 17.60 -2.08
CA VAL A 368 -24.97 18.13 -3.44
C VAL A 368 -25.73 19.46 -3.41
N HIS A 369 -26.84 19.53 -2.67
CA HIS A 369 -27.70 20.72 -2.60
C HIS A 369 -27.01 21.87 -1.84
N LEU A 370 -26.24 21.53 -0.80
CA LEU A 370 -25.43 22.49 -0.08
C LEU A 370 -24.35 23.11 -0.97
N VAL A 371 -23.60 22.30 -1.74
CA VAL A 371 -22.60 22.80 -2.70
C VAL A 371 -23.27 23.68 -3.77
N GLN A 372 -24.44 23.29 -4.29
CA GLN A 372 -25.21 24.10 -5.23
C GLN A 372 -25.66 25.44 -4.63
N GLY A 373 -26.13 25.44 -3.37
CA GLY A 373 -26.50 26.67 -2.67
C GLY A 373 -25.31 27.60 -2.43
N LEU A 374 -24.17 27.05 -1.99
CA LEU A 374 -22.95 27.81 -1.72
C LEU A 374 -22.39 28.45 -2.99
N THR A 375 -22.38 27.72 -4.10
CA THR A 375 -21.90 28.23 -5.40
C THR A 375 -22.80 29.33 -5.96
N GLN A 376 -24.13 29.22 -5.79
CA GLN A 376 -25.08 30.25 -6.24
C GLN A 376 -25.06 31.50 -5.35
N ALA A 377 -24.69 31.37 -4.09
CA ALA A 377 -24.53 32.51 -3.18
C ALA A 377 -23.34 33.43 -3.53
N GLY A 378 -22.48 33.04 -4.50
CA GLY A 378 -21.39 33.88 -4.99
C GLY A 378 -20.30 34.12 -3.95
N LEU A 379 -19.87 33.06 -3.24
CA LEU A 379 -18.86 33.14 -2.19
C LEU A 379 -17.55 33.75 -2.73
N THR A 380 -17.10 34.83 -2.10
CA THR A 380 -15.80 35.47 -2.36
C THR A 380 -14.71 35.03 -1.39
N GLN A 381 -15.07 34.26 -0.36
CA GLN A 381 -14.20 33.78 0.72
C GLN A 381 -14.24 32.25 0.84
N LEU A 382 -13.15 31.66 1.37
CA LEU A 382 -13.07 30.22 1.64
C LEU A 382 -14.08 29.83 2.73
N VAL A 383 -14.86 28.77 2.47
CA VAL A 383 -15.82 28.22 3.44
C VAL A 383 -15.51 26.73 3.64
N PRO A 384 -14.66 26.38 4.61
CA PRO A 384 -14.24 25.01 4.82
C PRO A 384 -15.41 24.11 5.22
N MET A 385 -15.42 22.89 4.68
CA MET A 385 -16.47 21.91 4.89
C MET A 385 -15.91 20.56 5.35
N TRP A 386 -16.44 20.04 6.45
CA TRP A 386 -16.11 18.71 6.98
C TRP A 386 -17.27 17.75 6.81
N LEU A 387 -17.02 16.63 6.13
CA LEU A 387 -17.96 15.52 5.96
C LEU A 387 -17.59 14.42 6.95
N VAL A 388 -18.43 14.24 7.97
CA VAL A 388 -18.13 13.33 9.07
C VAL A 388 -18.90 12.02 8.89
N THR A 389 -18.17 10.91 8.91
CA THR A 389 -18.70 9.54 8.91
C THR A 389 -18.35 8.82 10.20
N GLN A 390 -18.91 7.63 10.43
CA GLN A 390 -18.55 6.79 11.56
C GLN A 390 -18.32 5.34 11.13
N GLY A 391 -17.10 4.83 11.38
CA GLY A 391 -16.69 3.47 11.09
C GLY A 391 -16.84 3.05 9.64
N THR A 392 -16.72 3.97 8.68
CA THR A 392 -16.89 3.68 7.24
C THR A 392 -15.59 3.23 6.57
N GLN A 393 -14.45 3.61 7.13
CA GLN A 393 -13.12 3.27 6.61
C GLN A 393 -12.50 2.12 7.43
N SER A 394 -11.81 1.20 6.75
CA SER A 394 -10.95 0.20 7.39
C SER A 394 -9.60 0.85 7.71
N VAL A 395 -9.23 0.92 8.99
CA VAL A 395 -8.04 1.68 9.45
C VAL A 395 -7.05 0.80 10.20
N LEU A 396 -7.53 -0.05 11.11
CA LEU A 396 -6.65 -0.83 11.99
C LEU A 396 -6.28 -2.20 11.42
N ALA A 397 -7.20 -2.83 10.69
CA ALA A 397 -7.01 -4.14 10.07
C ALA A 397 -8.06 -4.38 8.98
N ASP A 398 -7.73 -5.16 7.95
CA ASP A 398 -8.66 -5.52 6.86
C ASP A 398 -9.90 -6.33 7.32
N THR A 399 -9.85 -6.86 8.55
CA THR A 399 -10.96 -7.57 9.20
C THR A 399 -11.83 -6.67 10.07
N GLU A 400 -11.54 -5.37 10.14
CA GLU A 400 -12.38 -4.39 10.84
C GLU A 400 -13.78 -4.36 10.19
N VAL A 401 -14.82 -4.55 11.01
CA VAL A 401 -16.21 -4.46 10.53
C VAL A 401 -16.58 -3.00 10.35
N VAL A 402 -16.58 -2.54 9.09
CA VAL A 402 -16.96 -1.18 8.69
C VAL A 402 -18.49 -1.03 8.48
N GLN A 403 -18.97 0.20 8.34
CA GLN A 403 -20.35 0.56 8.02
C GLN A 403 -20.41 1.08 6.57
N PRO A 404 -20.88 0.28 5.59
CA PRO A 404 -20.80 0.65 4.18
C PRO A 404 -21.78 1.75 3.75
N GLN A 405 -22.82 2.04 4.54
CA GLN A 405 -23.93 2.93 4.18
C GLN A 405 -23.47 4.35 3.84
N GLN A 406 -22.45 4.85 4.56
CA GLN A 406 -21.89 6.19 4.35
C GLN A 406 -20.68 6.19 3.40
N GLY A 407 -20.26 5.04 2.88
CA GLY A 407 -19.11 4.92 1.96
C GLY A 407 -19.23 5.82 0.73
N SER A 408 -20.47 6.03 0.27
CA SER A 408 -20.77 6.97 -0.81
C SER A 408 -20.29 8.40 -0.54
N LEU A 409 -20.42 8.90 0.69
CA LEU A 409 -20.07 10.28 1.04
C LEU A 409 -18.58 10.58 0.82
N TRP A 410 -17.72 9.58 1.00
CA TRP A 410 -16.28 9.70 0.77
C TRP A 410 -15.95 9.96 -0.69
N GLY A 411 -16.60 9.24 -1.61
CA GLY A 411 -16.47 9.47 -3.05
C GLY A 411 -16.92 10.87 -3.46
N LEU A 412 -18.01 11.37 -2.86
CA LEU A 412 -18.51 12.72 -3.11
C LEU A 412 -17.52 13.80 -2.64
N GLY A 413 -16.99 13.70 -1.42
CA GLY A 413 -16.02 14.66 -0.88
C GLY A 413 -14.74 14.76 -1.73
N ARG A 414 -14.25 13.63 -2.25
CA ARG A 414 -13.10 13.59 -3.17
C ARG A 414 -13.37 14.37 -4.46
N VAL A 415 -14.60 14.33 -4.97
CA VAL A 415 -15.01 15.12 -6.16
C VAL A 415 -15.19 16.60 -5.83
N ILE A 416 -15.81 16.93 -4.70
CA ILE A 416 -15.98 18.33 -4.26
C ILE A 416 -14.63 19.03 -4.19
N ARG A 417 -13.60 18.37 -3.66
CA ARG A 417 -12.25 18.94 -3.58
C ARG A 417 -11.64 19.27 -4.95
N LEU A 418 -12.02 18.55 -6.00
CA LEU A 418 -11.54 18.81 -7.36
C LEU A 418 -12.37 19.88 -8.09
N GLU A 419 -13.69 19.87 -7.92
CA GLU A 419 -14.60 20.82 -8.59
C GLU A 419 -14.65 22.18 -7.89
N HIS A 420 -14.60 22.16 -6.56
CA HIS A 420 -14.78 23.30 -5.64
C HIS A 420 -13.66 23.37 -4.57
N PRO A 421 -12.40 23.60 -4.98
CA PRO A 421 -11.27 23.73 -4.04
C PRO A 421 -11.47 24.85 -3.00
N GLU A 422 -12.30 25.86 -3.29
CA GLU A 422 -12.68 26.93 -2.39
C GLU A 422 -13.43 26.48 -1.12
N LEU A 423 -13.99 25.26 -1.14
CA LEU A 423 -14.69 24.66 0.01
C LEU A 423 -13.77 23.84 0.92
N THR A 424 -12.50 23.63 0.51
CA THR A 424 -11.49 22.83 1.25
C THR A 424 -12.10 21.61 1.96
N CYS A 425 -12.80 20.78 1.17
CA CYS A 425 -13.61 19.69 1.69
C CYS A 425 -12.72 18.60 2.32
N CYS A 426 -12.96 18.30 3.60
CA CYS A 426 -12.25 17.30 4.40
C CYS A 426 -13.20 16.20 4.85
N GLN A 427 -12.79 14.94 4.75
CA GLN A 427 -13.54 13.79 5.28
C GLN A 427 -12.95 13.29 6.59
N VAL A 428 -13.80 13.07 7.60
CA VAL A 428 -13.39 12.58 8.92
C VAL A 428 -14.21 11.35 9.30
N ASP A 429 -13.57 10.20 9.50
CA ASP A 429 -14.22 8.97 9.94
C ASP A 429 -14.00 8.71 11.44
N LEU A 430 -15.08 8.77 12.23
CA LEU A 430 -15.05 8.55 13.67
C LEU A 430 -15.02 7.06 14.03
N ASP A 431 -14.56 6.77 15.24
CA ASP A 431 -14.51 5.41 15.78
C ASP A 431 -15.92 4.83 15.94
N PRO A 432 -16.22 3.63 15.39
CA PRO A 432 -17.53 2.98 15.56
C PRO A 432 -17.77 2.42 16.96
N LYS A 433 -16.74 2.20 17.77
CA LYS A 433 -16.79 1.55 19.09
C LYS A 433 -16.68 2.53 20.25
N ALA A 434 -16.16 3.74 20.02
CA ALA A 434 -15.99 4.73 21.07
C ALA A 434 -17.31 5.45 21.43
N PRO A 435 -17.56 5.73 22.73
CA PRO A 435 -18.58 6.69 23.12
C PRO A 435 -18.29 8.06 22.51
N VAL A 436 -19.33 8.73 22.02
CA VAL A 436 -19.28 10.04 21.35
C VAL A 436 -18.40 11.07 22.09
N GLY A 437 -18.49 11.11 23.42
CA GLY A 437 -17.73 12.06 24.25
C GLY A 437 -16.20 11.86 24.24
N GLU A 438 -15.70 10.66 23.92
CA GLU A 438 -14.25 10.39 23.87
C GLU A 438 -13.63 10.85 22.55
N THR A 439 -14.37 10.79 21.45
CA THR A 439 -13.92 11.24 20.11
C THR A 439 -14.09 12.73 19.87
N LEU A 440 -14.96 13.38 20.65
CA LEU A 440 -15.37 14.76 20.45
C LEU A 440 -14.22 15.78 20.53
N PRO A 441 -13.33 15.75 21.54
CA PRO A 441 -12.25 16.74 21.63
C PRO A 441 -11.34 16.70 20.39
N SER A 442 -10.98 15.50 19.93
CA SER A 442 -10.17 15.33 18.72
C SER A 442 -10.87 15.80 17.45
N LEU A 443 -12.20 15.61 17.35
CA LEU A 443 -12.97 16.15 16.23
C LEU A 443 -12.99 17.68 16.26
N VAL A 444 -13.24 18.29 17.42
CA VAL A 444 -13.26 19.76 17.55
C VAL A 444 -11.89 20.37 17.27
N ASP A 445 -10.81 19.75 17.78
CA ASP A 445 -9.45 20.18 17.47
C ASP A 445 -9.18 20.11 15.95
N GLU A 446 -9.70 19.10 15.27
CA GLU A 446 -9.61 18.99 13.80
C GLU A 446 -10.35 20.12 13.07
N LEU A 447 -11.57 20.45 13.51
CA LEU A 447 -12.38 21.53 12.92
C LEU A 447 -11.71 22.91 13.06
N LEU A 448 -11.01 23.13 14.17
CA LEU A 448 -10.41 24.42 14.51
C LEU A 448 -8.97 24.57 13.98
N PHE A 449 -8.34 23.46 13.58
CA PHE A 449 -6.97 23.47 13.08
C PHE A 449 -6.96 23.57 11.55
N ASN A 450 -6.29 24.58 11.02
CA ASN A 450 -6.09 24.72 9.58
C ASN A 450 -4.92 23.83 9.14
N ASN A 451 -5.20 22.56 8.80
CA ASN A 451 -4.23 21.68 8.15
C ASN A 451 -4.56 21.48 6.67
N HIS A 452 -3.61 20.88 5.96
CA HIS A 452 -3.75 20.52 4.56
C HIS A 452 -4.28 19.08 4.37
N GLU A 453 -4.50 18.34 5.46
CA GLU A 453 -4.97 16.95 5.40
C GLU A 453 -6.46 16.91 5.09
N ASP A 454 -6.82 16.05 4.15
CA ASP A 454 -8.16 16.05 3.57
C ASP A 454 -8.96 14.76 3.84
N GLN A 455 -8.29 13.73 4.38
CA GLN A 455 -8.87 12.42 4.64
C GLN A 455 -8.33 11.86 5.95
N ILE A 456 -9.20 11.78 6.94
CA ILE A 456 -8.83 11.58 8.34
C ILE A 456 -9.69 10.49 8.95
N ALA A 457 -9.10 9.69 9.83
CA ALA A 457 -9.83 8.78 10.68
C ALA A 457 -9.38 8.93 12.13
N ILE A 458 -10.33 8.79 13.06
CA ILE A 458 -10.05 8.76 14.50
C ILE A 458 -10.39 7.36 14.99
N ARG A 459 -9.42 6.66 15.57
CA ARG A 459 -9.58 5.33 16.17
C ARG A 459 -8.94 5.31 17.54
N GLN A 460 -9.69 4.93 18.57
CA GLN A 460 -9.20 4.81 19.94
C GLN A 460 -8.49 6.09 20.44
N GLY A 461 -9.00 7.26 20.05
CA GLY A 461 -8.41 8.57 20.37
C GLY A 461 -7.13 8.93 19.60
N ILE A 462 -6.70 8.10 18.65
CA ILE A 462 -5.55 8.34 17.78
C ILE A 462 -6.05 8.85 16.42
N ARG A 463 -5.44 9.93 15.93
CA ARG A 463 -5.68 10.51 14.62
C ARG A 463 -4.83 9.81 13.56
N TYR A 464 -5.46 9.41 12.47
CA TYR A 464 -4.85 8.79 11.29
C TYR A 464 -5.13 9.64 10.04
N VAL A 465 -4.16 9.68 9.12
CA VAL A 465 -4.31 10.31 7.80
C VAL A 465 -4.19 9.26 6.70
N ALA A 466 -4.90 9.46 5.59
CA ALA A 466 -4.84 8.55 4.46
C ALA A 466 -3.67 8.89 3.51
N ARG A 467 -3.00 7.86 3.00
CA ARG A 467 -1.99 7.91 1.94
C ARG A 467 -2.29 6.87 0.87
N LEU A 468 -2.18 7.22 -0.40
CA LEU A 468 -2.21 6.26 -1.49
C LEU A 468 -0.80 5.72 -1.68
N VAL A 469 -0.63 4.41 -1.50
CA VAL A 469 0.65 3.74 -1.66
C VAL A 469 0.53 2.64 -2.71
N ARG A 470 1.66 2.29 -3.34
CA ARG A 470 1.73 1.07 -4.16
C ARG A 470 1.54 -0.14 -3.25
N GLN A 471 0.73 -1.10 -3.66
CA GLN A 471 0.54 -2.35 -2.92
C GLN A 471 1.90 -3.08 -2.90
N GLN A 472 2.52 -3.14 -1.73
CA GLN A 472 3.92 -3.59 -1.58
C GLN A 472 4.10 -5.10 -1.79
N GLN A 473 3.03 -5.86 -2.05
CA GLN A 473 3.04 -7.31 -2.26
C GLN A 473 3.98 -7.78 -3.39
N HIS A 474 4.49 -6.88 -4.23
CA HIS A 474 5.40 -7.26 -5.31
C HIS A 474 6.71 -6.48 -5.43
N LYS A 475 6.97 -5.40 -4.68
CA LYS A 475 8.16 -4.57 -4.97
C LYS A 475 8.96 -3.95 -3.83
N LEU A 476 8.49 -3.92 -2.58
CA LEU A 476 9.27 -3.34 -1.47
C LEU A 476 9.91 -4.37 -0.53
N THR A 477 9.96 -5.62 -0.96
CA THR A 477 10.30 -6.75 -0.09
C THR A 477 11.05 -7.87 -0.81
N SER A 478 11.68 -7.62 -1.95
CA SER A 478 12.58 -8.63 -2.54
C SER A 478 13.80 -8.94 -1.66
N GLN A 479 14.08 -8.12 -0.63
CA GLN A 479 15.09 -8.41 0.40
C GLN A 479 14.51 -8.83 1.78
N GLN A 480 13.20 -8.76 2.02
CA GLN A 480 12.63 -9.03 3.37
C GLN A 480 11.40 -9.95 3.40
N GLN A 481 10.72 -10.21 2.27
CA GLN A 481 9.65 -11.22 2.22
C GLN A 481 10.21 -12.55 1.73
N LEU A 482 9.81 -13.62 2.42
CA LEU A 482 10.18 -14.97 2.02
C LEU A 482 9.16 -15.49 1.01
N PRO A 483 9.59 -15.93 -0.19
CA PRO A 483 8.69 -16.51 -1.17
C PRO A 483 7.99 -17.73 -0.56
N ILE A 484 6.67 -17.76 -0.65
CA ILE A 484 5.82 -18.86 -0.21
C ILE A 484 5.50 -19.70 -1.47
N PRO A 485 5.95 -20.96 -1.57
CA PRO A 485 5.55 -21.84 -2.66
C PRO A 485 4.02 -22.00 -2.70
N GLU A 486 3.39 -21.69 -3.83
CA GLU A 486 1.94 -21.84 -3.99
C GLU A 486 1.51 -23.32 -3.89
N ALA A 487 0.35 -23.56 -3.26
CA ALA A 487 -0.38 -24.83 -3.24
C ALA A 487 0.22 -26.03 -2.46
N GLN A 488 1.20 -25.84 -1.57
CA GLN A 488 1.71 -26.93 -0.71
C GLN A 488 1.75 -26.55 0.78
N PRO A 489 1.58 -27.50 1.72
CA PRO A 489 1.83 -27.27 3.14
C PRO A 489 3.27 -26.82 3.39
N LEU A 490 3.48 -25.85 4.27
CA LEU A 490 4.79 -25.23 4.51
C LEU A 490 5.22 -25.30 5.96
N GLN A 491 6.52 -25.24 6.19
CA GLN A 491 7.14 -25.06 7.49
C GLN A 491 8.29 -24.06 7.39
N LEU A 492 8.43 -23.20 8.39
CA LEU A 492 9.55 -22.28 8.49
C LEU A 492 10.79 -23.03 8.95
N LYS A 493 11.87 -22.91 8.17
CA LYS A 493 13.16 -23.53 8.43
C LYS A 493 14.27 -22.49 8.41
N LEU A 494 15.37 -22.83 9.06
CA LEU A 494 16.59 -22.04 9.09
C LEU A 494 17.67 -22.80 8.32
N SER A 495 18.28 -22.18 7.31
CA SER A 495 19.34 -22.82 6.52
C SER A 495 20.68 -22.86 7.26
N GLU A 496 20.97 -21.82 8.05
CA GLU A 496 22.19 -21.69 8.85
C GLU A 496 21.94 -20.74 10.04
N TYR A 497 22.62 -20.97 11.17
CA TYR A 497 22.56 -20.10 12.34
C TYR A 497 23.17 -18.71 12.09
N GLY A 498 22.75 -17.73 12.89
CA GLY A 498 23.45 -16.46 13.07
C GLY A 498 22.82 -15.25 12.38
N LEU A 499 22.08 -15.45 11.28
CA LEU A 499 21.36 -14.40 10.58
C LEU A 499 19.87 -14.74 10.44
N ILE A 500 19.01 -13.76 10.73
CA ILE A 500 17.54 -13.90 10.57
C ILE A 500 17.17 -14.08 9.08
N ASP A 501 17.99 -13.58 8.16
CA ASP A 501 17.80 -13.74 6.71
C ASP A 501 17.90 -15.19 6.21
N ASN A 502 18.41 -16.10 7.04
CA ASN A 502 18.49 -17.52 6.71
C ASN A 502 17.17 -18.26 6.96
N LEU A 503 16.13 -17.57 7.42
CA LEU A 503 14.78 -18.11 7.53
C LEU A 503 14.22 -18.34 6.12
N SER A 504 13.53 -19.46 5.89
CA SER A 504 12.86 -19.75 4.61
C SER A 504 11.63 -20.64 4.83
N TRP A 505 10.57 -20.39 4.07
CA TRP A 505 9.44 -21.31 4.00
C TRP A 505 9.81 -22.50 3.11
N GLN A 506 9.70 -23.71 3.65
CA GLN A 506 9.99 -24.95 2.93
C GLN A 506 8.76 -25.85 2.90
N PRO A 507 8.53 -26.60 1.80
CA PRO A 507 7.48 -27.62 1.75
C PRO A 507 7.61 -28.59 2.92
N MET A 508 6.50 -28.88 3.58
CA MET A 508 6.43 -29.87 4.65
C MET A 508 5.66 -31.11 4.21
N GLN A 509 6.12 -32.27 4.66
CA GLN A 509 5.36 -33.50 4.50
C GLN A 509 4.32 -33.62 5.62
N ARG A 510 3.04 -33.64 5.25
CA ARG A 510 1.96 -33.91 6.19
C ARG A 510 1.95 -35.39 6.61
N ARG A 511 1.60 -35.64 7.86
CA ARG A 511 1.37 -36.99 8.39
C ARG A 511 -0.01 -37.07 9.04
N PRO A 512 -0.74 -38.20 8.90
CA PRO A 512 -1.96 -38.40 9.65
C PRO A 512 -1.67 -38.53 11.16
N PRO A 513 -2.62 -38.12 12.03
CA PRO A 513 -2.48 -38.30 13.48
C PRO A 513 -2.50 -39.78 13.86
N GLN A 514 -1.60 -40.17 14.77
CA GLN A 514 -1.59 -41.49 15.39
C GLN A 514 -2.66 -41.60 16.49
N ALA A 515 -2.77 -42.77 17.14
CA ALA A 515 -3.67 -42.92 18.27
C ALA A 515 -3.35 -41.86 19.35
N GLN A 516 -4.38 -41.24 19.93
CA GLN A 516 -4.28 -40.16 20.92
C GLN A 516 -3.68 -38.83 20.40
N GLU A 517 -3.50 -38.65 19.10
CA GLU A 517 -3.06 -37.38 18.50
C GLU A 517 -4.20 -36.66 17.75
N VAL A 518 -4.03 -35.36 17.55
CA VAL A 518 -4.83 -34.53 16.64
C VAL A 518 -3.92 -33.78 15.67
N GLU A 519 -4.42 -33.50 14.48
CA GLU A 519 -3.79 -32.59 13.52
C GLU A 519 -4.54 -31.26 13.52
N ILE A 520 -3.80 -30.17 13.61
CA ILE A 520 -4.28 -28.79 13.67
C ILE A 520 -3.78 -28.06 12.42
N GLN A 521 -4.67 -27.47 11.64
CA GLN A 521 -4.32 -26.47 10.63
C GLN A 521 -4.07 -25.14 11.33
N VAL A 522 -2.84 -24.66 11.27
CA VAL A 522 -2.43 -23.46 12.00
C VAL A 522 -2.94 -22.21 11.29
N LYS A 523 -3.59 -21.33 12.05
CA LYS A 523 -4.10 -20.02 11.60
C LYS A 523 -3.22 -18.87 12.13
N ALA A 524 -2.69 -18.99 13.34
CA ALA A 524 -1.80 -17.98 13.91
C ALA A 524 -0.74 -18.61 14.83
N VAL A 525 0.43 -17.97 14.91
CA VAL A 525 1.57 -18.40 15.71
C VAL A 525 2.04 -17.24 16.59
N GLY A 526 2.16 -17.48 17.90
CA GLY A 526 2.81 -16.55 18.81
C GLY A 526 4.33 -16.64 18.66
N LEU A 527 4.97 -15.59 18.17
CA LEU A 527 6.44 -15.51 18.11
C LEU A 527 7.00 -15.28 19.52
N ASN A 528 8.00 -16.07 19.91
CA ASN A 528 8.63 -16.00 21.23
C ASN A 528 10.09 -15.55 21.13
N PHE A 529 10.61 -14.91 22.18
CA PHE A 529 12.01 -14.46 22.21
C PHE A 529 12.99 -15.64 22.04
N ARG A 530 12.59 -16.83 22.51
CA ARG A 530 13.33 -18.08 22.30
C ARG A 530 13.44 -18.45 20.81
N ASP A 531 12.46 -18.17 19.96
CA ASP A 531 12.56 -18.39 18.52
C ASP A 531 13.67 -17.50 17.91
N VAL A 532 13.77 -16.24 18.35
CA VAL A 532 14.84 -15.32 17.91
C VAL A 532 16.22 -15.80 18.37
N LEU A 533 16.35 -16.23 19.63
CA LEU A 533 17.62 -16.80 20.13
C LEU A 533 18.02 -18.08 19.38
N ASN A 534 17.04 -18.91 19.02
CA ASN A 534 17.25 -20.11 18.22
C ASN A 534 17.78 -19.74 16.82
N ALA A 535 17.20 -18.74 16.15
CA ALA A 535 17.64 -18.28 14.84
C ALA A 535 19.06 -17.69 14.86
N LEU A 536 19.40 -16.94 15.91
CA LEU A 536 20.74 -16.35 16.08
C LEU A 536 21.81 -17.34 16.58
N GLY A 537 21.46 -18.60 16.86
CA GLY A 537 22.39 -19.63 17.33
C GLY A 537 22.83 -19.49 18.79
N LEU A 538 22.21 -18.59 19.57
CA LEU A 538 22.62 -18.30 20.95
C LEU A 538 22.27 -19.41 21.96
N LEU A 539 21.46 -20.40 21.55
CA LEU A 539 21.08 -21.56 22.35
C LEU A 539 21.61 -22.90 21.78
N GLN A 540 22.53 -22.84 20.82
CA GLN A 540 23.04 -24.03 20.13
C GLN A 540 23.69 -25.04 21.08
N GLU A 541 24.60 -24.59 21.95
CA GLU A 541 25.30 -25.46 22.92
C GLU A 541 24.30 -26.13 23.88
N TYR A 542 23.36 -25.35 24.41
CA TYR A 542 22.31 -25.86 25.29
C TYR A 542 21.46 -26.95 24.60
N TYR A 543 21.11 -26.79 23.33
CA TYR A 543 20.36 -27.83 22.61
C TYR A 543 21.19 -29.04 22.21
N ALA A 544 22.47 -28.88 21.92
CA ALA A 544 23.36 -30.01 21.69
C ALA A 544 23.46 -30.88 22.95
N GLU A 545 23.57 -30.26 24.14
CA GLU A 545 23.66 -30.96 25.42
C GLU A 545 22.32 -31.55 25.88
N VAL A 546 21.23 -30.78 25.84
CA VAL A 546 19.95 -31.16 26.47
C VAL A 546 19.02 -31.90 25.50
N LEU A 547 19.02 -31.53 24.22
CA LEU A 547 18.09 -32.08 23.22
C LEU A 547 18.77 -32.96 22.16
N GLY A 548 20.10 -33.05 22.17
CA GLY A 548 20.87 -33.79 21.16
C GLY A 548 20.77 -33.20 19.74
N ILE A 549 20.36 -31.93 19.62
CA ILE A 549 20.24 -31.24 18.33
C ILE A 549 21.62 -30.72 17.95
N THR A 550 22.28 -31.39 17.00
CA THR A 550 23.64 -31.03 16.55
C THR A 550 23.66 -30.39 15.16
N ASN A 551 22.52 -30.32 14.46
CA ASN A 551 22.37 -29.72 13.14
C ASN A 551 21.13 -28.79 13.11
N VAL A 552 21.25 -27.64 12.44
CA VAL A 552 20.19 -26.65 12.24
C VAL A 552 18.95 -27.22 11.56
N GLU A 553 19.07 -28.21 10.68
CA GLU A 553 17.92 -28.84 10.01
C GLU A 553 16.94 -29.52 10.97
N GLN A 554 17.45 -30.01 12.11
CA GLN A 554 16.67 -30.63 13.18
C GLN A 554 15.95 -29.60 14.06
N LEU A 555 16.34 -28.32 13.98
CA LEU A 555 15.68 -27.24 14.69
C LEU A 555 14.27 -27.01 14.11
N THR A 556 13.32 -26.80 15.01
CA THR A 556 11.96 -26.36 14.69
C THR A 556 11.70 -25.01 15.36
N LEU A 557 10.85 -24.21 14.73
CA LEU A 557 10.51 -22.87 15.17
C LEU A 557 9.02 -22.78 15.51
N GLY A 558 8.69 -21.92 16.48
CA GLY A 558 7.33 -21.66 16.92
C GLY A 558 6.98 -22.57 18.08
N LEU A 559 6.79 -21.96 19.26
CA LEU A 559 6.56 -22.68 20.52
C LEU A 559 5.08 -22.82 20.90
N GLU A 560 4.20 -22.25 20.10
CA GLU A 560 2.75 -22.30 20.27
C GLU A 560 2.05 -22.06 18.93
N CYS A 561 0.82 -22.52 18.81
CA CYS A 561 -0.02 -22.26 17.66
C CYS A 561 -1.50 -22.19 18.05
N VAL A 562 -2.30 -21.55 17.19
CA VAL A 562 -3.76 -21.53 17.26
C VAL A 562 -4.30 -21.87 15.88
N GLY A 563 -5.34 -22.70 15.82
CA GLY A 563 -5.84 -23.22 14.57
C GLY A 563 -7.12 -24.04 14.71
N ILE A 564 -7.40 -24.82 13.68
CA ILE A 564 -8.60 -25.64 13.56
C ILE A 564 -8.19 -27.11 13.47
N VAL A 565 -8.85 -27.99 14.22
CA VAL A 565 -8.62 -29.43 14.14
C VAL A 565 -9.06 -29.94 12.75
N THR A 566 -8.14 -30.55 11.99
CA THR A 566 -8.41 -31.09 10.64
C THR A 566 -8.49 -32.60 10.59
N SER A 567 -7.90 -33.29 11.57
CA SER A 567 -7.95 -34.75 11.67
C SER A 567 -7.74 -35.21 13.11
N VAL A 568 -8.38 -36.31 13.48
CA VAL A 568 -8.37 -36.85 14.84
C VAL A 568 -7.94 -38.32 14.80
N GLY A 569 -6.98 -38.66 15.64
CA GLY A 569 -6.45 -40.01 15.79
C GLY A 569 -7.34 -40.96 16.58
N LYS A 570 -7.09 -42.26 16.47
CA LYS A 570 -7.86 -43.29 17.16
C LYS A 570 -7.80 -43.10 18.69
N GLY A 571 -8.96 -43.15 19.35
CA GLY A 571 -9.05 -43.08 20.82
C GLY A 571 -9.10 -41.66 21.41
N VAL A 572 -9.12 -40.63 20.56
CA VAL A 572 -9.41 -39.25 20.99
C VAL A 572 -10.93 -39.04 20.96
N SER A 573 -11.51 -38.63 22.07
CA SER A 573 -12.96 -38.36 22.19
C SER A 573 -13.28 -36.92 22.59
N GLN A 574 -12.27 -36.17 23.03
CA GLN A 574 -12.42 -34.81 23.53
C GLN A 574 -12.33 -33.74 22.43
N TRP A 575 -11.90 -34.10 21.21
CA TRP A 575 -11.77 -33.19 20.06
C TRP A 575 -12.40 -33.80 18.82
N GLN A 576 -12.98 -32.95 17.97
CA GLN A 576 -13.54 -33.29 16.66
C GLN A 576 -13.02 -32.35 15.57
N VAL A 577 -13.13 -32.78 14.31
CA VAL A 577 -12.77 -31.95 13.15
C VAL A 577 -13.64 -30.68 13.13
N GLY A 578 -13.01 -29.53 12.92
CA GLY A 578 -13.64 -28.21 12.94
C GLY A 578 -13.54 -27.48 14.28
N ASP A 579 -13.08 -28.13 15.36
CA ASP A 579 -12.89 -27.46 16.64
C ASP A 579 -11.74 -26.42 16.56
N GLU A 580 -11.99 -25.23 17.08
CA GLU A 580 -10.99 -24.18 17.22
C GLU A 580 -10.17 -24.39 18.49
N VAL A 581 -8.85 -24.51 18.33
CA VAL A 581 -7.95 -24.93 19.40
C VAL A 581 -6.67 -24.11 19.43
N MET A 582 -6.03 -24.11 20.59
CA MET A 582 -4.70 -23.57 20.82
C MET A 582 -3.81 -24.63 21.45
N ALA A 583 -2.51 -24.61 21.15
CA ALA A 583 -1.57 -25.61 21.65
C ALA A 583 -0.18 -25.02 21.84
N SER A 584 0.54 -25.55 22.83
CA SER A 584 1.99 -25.30 23.00
C SER A 584 2.73 -26.46 22.33
N VAL A 585 3.47 -26.16 21.26
CA VAL A 585 4.03 -27.14 20.32
C VAL A 585 5.43 -26.71 19.90
N PRO A 586 6.36 -27.62 19.56
CA PRO A 586 7.73 -27.23 19.21
C PRO A 586 7.90 -26.72 17.76
N ASN A 587 6.87 -26.81 16.93
CA ASN A 587 6.91 -26.54 15.49
C ASN A 587 5.73 -25.68 15.00
N GLY A 588 5.33 -24.69 15.79
CA GLY A 588 4.18 -23.83 15.52
C GLY A 588 4.22 -23.10 14.17
N PHE A 589 5.41 -22.74 13.66
CA PHE A 589 5.59 -22.18 12.31
C PHE A 589 5.49 -23.25 11.21
N SER A 590 4.36 -23.97 11.18
CA SER A 590 4.02 -24.97 10.18
C SER A 590 2.56 -24.80 9.78
N SER A 591 2.19 -25.02 8.52
CA SER A 591 0.79 -24.96 8.06
C SER A 591 -0.08 -25.98 8.79
N PHE A 592 0.49 -27.14 9.16
CA PHE A 592 -0.16 -28.18 9.94
C PHE A 592 0.74 -28.63 11.08
N VAL A 593 0.15 -28.88 12.25
CA VAL A 593 0.85 -29.43 13.41
C VAL A 593 0.09 -30.65 13.91
N THR A 594 0.78 -31.78 14.03
CA THR A 594 0.25 -32.98 14.68
C THR A 594 0.82 -33.09 16.09
N THR A 595 -0.05 -33.13 17.11
CA THR A 595 0.36 -33.15 18.51
C THR A 595 -0.56 -34.06 19.34
N ALA A 596 -0.13 -34.40 20.56
CA ALA A 596 -0.92 -35.19 21.50
C ALA A 596 -2.21 -34.45 21.88
N ALA A 597 -3.34 -35.16 21.89
CA ALA A 597 -4.66 -34.58 22.16
C ALA A 597 -4.79 -33.96 23.56
N GLU A 598 -3.94 -34.35 24.51
CA GLU A 598 -3.85 -33.80 25.87
C GLU A 598 -3.11 -32.46 25.95
N SER A 599 -2.30 -32.12 24.93
CA SER A 599 -1.54 -30.86 24.86
C SER A 599 -2.32 -29.72 24.21
N VAL A 600 -3.59 -29.96 23.89
CA VAL A 600 -4.47 -29.04 23.17
C VAL A 600 -5.47 -28.43 24.13
N MET A 601 -5.75 -27.15 23.96
CA MET A 601 -6.72 -26.38 24.74
C MET A 601 -7.76 -25.77 23.81
N ALA A 602 -8.99 -25.64 24.29
CA ALA A 602 -10.05 -24.99 23.51
C ALA A 602 -9.75 -23.49 23.38
N LYS A 603 -9.86 -22.95 22.17
CA LYS A 603 -9.79 -21.50 21.96
C LYS A 603 -11.03 -20.84 22.59
N PRO A 604 -10.89 -19.77 23.40
CA PRO A 604 -12.04 -18.99 23.85
C PRO A 604 -12.85 -18.49 22.65
N LYS A 605 -14.17 -18.73 22.66
CA LYS A 605 -15.04 -18.44 21.50
C LYS A 605 -15.12 -16.96 21.15
N GLN A 606 -14.89 -16.09 22.13
CA GLN A 606 -15.00 -14.63 21.97
C GLN A 606 -13.75 -13.99 21.35
N MET A 607 -12.64 -14.72 21.24
CA MET A 607 -11.36 -14.19 20.76
C MET A 607 -11.16 -14.54 19.28
N SER A 608 -10.40 -13.72 18.56
CA SER A 608 -9.88 -14.08 17.23
C SER A 608 -8.73 -15.11 17.35
N PHE A 609 -8.28 -15.67 16.22
CA PHE A 609 -7.10 -16.55 16.19
C PHE A 609 -5.82 -15.81 16.62
N THR A 610 -5.67 -14.54 16.21
CA THR A 610 -4.50 -13.72 16.53
C THR A 610 -4.48 -13.28 17.99
N GLU A 611 -5.64 -12.96 18.58
CA GLU A 611 -5.77 -12.68 20.02
C GLU A 611 -5.45 -13.92 20.85
N ALA A 612 -6.01 -15.08 20.48
CA ALA A 612 -5.76 -16.33 21.17
C ALA A 612 -4.29 -16.77 21.08
N ALA A 613 -3.56 -16.40 20.03
CA ALA A 613 -2.13 -16.73 19.88
C ALA A 613 -1.23 -16.02 20.91
N THR A 614 -1.79 -15.09 21.69
CA THR A 614 -1.07 -14.40 22.76
C THR A 614 -1.11 -15.14 24.10
N LEU A 615 -1.87 -16.23 24.20
CA LEU A 615 -2.24 -16.88 25.46
C LEU A 615 -1.36 -18.06 25.90
N PRO A 616 -1.13 -19.09 25.08
CA PRO A 616 -0.76 -20.42 25.59
C PRO A 616 0.52 -20.41 26.42
N LEU A 617 1.65 -20.00 25.85
CA LEU A 617 2.94 -20.12 26.49
C LEU A 617 3.18 -19.03 27.55
N THR A 618 2.68 -17.82 27.31
CA THR A 618 2.89 -16.66 28.19
C THR A 618 2.20 -16.86 29.54
N PHE A 619 0.92 -17.21 29.53
CA PHE A 619 0.14 -17.43 30.75
C PHE A 619 0.51 -18.74 31.42
N LEU A 620 0.81 -19.80 30.67
CA LEU A 620 1.28 -21.05 31.28
C LEU A 620 2.57 -20.83 32.07
N THR A 621 3.53 -20.09 31.49
CA THR A 621 4.80 -19.73 32.16
C THR A 621 4.55 -18.88 33.41
N ALA A 622 3.76 -17.81 33.28
CA ALA A 622 3.49 -16.89 34.39
C ALA A 622 2.70 -17.56 35.52
N TYR A 623 1.71 -18.39 35.21
CA TYR A 623 0.90 -19.10 36.19
C TYR A 623 1.72 -20.18 36.90
N TYR A 624 2.52 -20.96 36.18
CA TYR A 624 3.42 -21.94 36.80
C TYR A 624 4.45 -21.25 37.72
N GLY A 625 5.05 -20.15 37.27
CA GLY A 625 6.00 -19.39 38.07
C GLY A 625 5.40 -18.78 39.34
N LEU A 626 4.32 -18.01 39.21
CA LEU A 626 3.77 -17.23 40.32
C LEU A 626 2.81 -18.03 41.22
N GLN A 627 1.88 -18.79 40.63
CA GLN A 627 0.86 -19.52 41.40
C GLN A 627 1.37 -20.89 41.85
N HIS A 628 2.05 -21.65 40.97
CA HIS A 628 2.46 -23.01 41.31
C HIS A 628 3.75 -23.07 42.15
N LEU A 629 4.80 -22.39 41.71
CA LEU A 629 6.11 -22.39 42.39
C LEU A 629 6.14 -21.38 43.55
N ALA A 630 5.97 -20.09 43.27
CA ALA A 630 6.07 -19.05 44.29
C ALA A 630 4.85 -18.96 45.23
N LYS A 631 3.72 -19.55 44.84
CA LYS A 631 2.46 -19.58 45.61
C LYS A 631 2.06 -18.18 46.10
N ILE A 632 2.01 -17.23 45.16
CA ILE A 632 1.73 -15.82 45.41
C ILE A 632 0.45 -15.61 46.23
N LYS A 633 0.49 -14.70 47.20
CA LYS A 633 -0.62 -14.39 48.11
C LYS A 633 -1.03 -12.92 48.05
N PRO A 634 -2.27 -12.60 48.44
CA PRO A 634 -2.70 -11.21 48.61
C PRO A 634 -1.78 -10.43 49.56
N GLY A 635 -1.41 -9.21 49.18
CA GLY A 635 -0.55 -8.31 49.94
C GLY A 635 0.95 -8.57 49.81
N GLU A 636 1.39 -9.61 49.10
CA GLU A 636 2.81 -9.80 48.80
C GLU A 636 3.29 -8.81 47.73
N ARG A 637 4.56 -8.40 47.82
CA ARG A 637 5.21 -7.55 46.82
C ARG A 637 5.95 -8.40 45.80
N VAL A 638 5.67 -8.20 44.53
CA VAL A 638 6.29 -8.94 43.43
C VAL A 638 7.02 -8.00 42.47
N LEU A 639 8.29 -8.30 42.20
CA LEU A 639 9.04 -7.66 41.12
C LEU A 639 8.93 -8.48 39.84
N ILE A 640 8.40 -7.88 38.78
CA ILE A 640 8.26 -8.47 37.45
C ILE A 640 9.20 -7.76 36.49
N HIS A 641 10.23 -8.47 36.01
CA HIS A 641 11.12 -7.93 35.00
C HIS A 641 10.52 -8.01 33.58
N ALA A 642 10.91 -7.06 32.73
CA ALA A 642 10.42 -6.93 31.36
C ALA A 642 8.87 -6.97 31.27
N ALA A 643 8.21 -6.27 32.19
CA ALA A 643 6.77 -6.39 32.44
C ALA A 643 5.90 -6.03 31.22
N ALA A 644 6.41 -5.23 30.29
CA ALA A 644 5.70 -4.86 29.06
C ALA A 644 5.80 -5.91 27.93
N GLY A 645 6.57 -6.99 28.12
CA GLY A 645 6.62 -8.13 27.18
C GLY A 645 5.58 -9.20 27.50
N GLY A 646 5.46 -10.22 26.63
CA GLY A 646 4.39 -11.23 26.72
C GLY A 646 4.23 -11.91 28.09
N VAL A 647 5.29 -12.56 28.61
CA VAL A 647 5.23 -13.24 29.93
C VAL A 647 5.06 -12.21 31.05
N GLY A 648 5.70 -11.05 30.94
CA GLY A 648 5.60 -9.97 31.92
C GLY A 648 4.17 -9.47 32.10
N GLN A 649 3.45 -9.23 31.02
CA GLN A 649 2.06 -8.77 31.08
C GLN A 649 1.12 -9.85 31.62
N ALA A 650 1.29 -11.11 31.23
CA ALA A 650 0.54 -12.22 31.80
C ALA A 650 0.79 -12.35 33.32
N ALA A 651 2.05 -12.17 33.76
CA ALA A 651 2.42 -12.16 35.16
C ALA A 651 1.81 -10.97 35.93
N VAL A 652 1.76 -9.78 35.33
CA VAL A 652 1.08 -8.60 35.91
C VAL A 652 -0.40 -8.90 36.15
N GLN A 653 -1.11 -9.44 35.14
CA GLN A 653 -2.53 -9.80 35.30
C GLN A 653 -2.74 -10.82 36.44
N ILE A 654 -1.91 -11.86 36.50
CA ILE A 654 -2.00 -12.91 37.53
C ILE A 654 -1.67 -12.35 38.92
N ALA A 655 -0.66 -11.49 39.04
CA ALA A 655 -0.27 -10.87 40.30
C ALA A 655 -1.33 -9.91 40.84
N LEU A 656 -1.88 -9.04 39.98
CA LEU A 656 -2.97 -8.14 40.35
C LEU A 656 -4.23 -8.92 40.74
N GLN A 657 -4.55 -10.00 40.02
CA GLN A 657 -5.65 -10.89 40.37
C GLN A 657 -5.44 -11.57 41.73
N ALA A 658 -4.19 -11.92 42.07
CA ALA A 658 -3.84 -12.47 43.38
C ALA A 658 -3.87 -11.42 44.51
N GLY A 659 -4.05 -10.13 44.18
CA GLY A 659 -4.03 -9.03 45.15
C GLY A 659 -2.62 -8.66 45.62
N ALA A 660 -1.59 -8.96 44.83
CA ALA A 660 -0.19 -8.60 45.11
C ALA A 660 0.11 -7.15 44.69
N GLU A 661 1.07 -6.52 45.37
CA GLU A 661 1.62 -5.23 44.99
C GLU A 661 2.71 -5.41 43.93
N VAL A 662 2.49 -4.86 42.74
CA VAL A 662 3.36 -5.09 41.59
C VAL A 662 4.40 -3.98 41.43
N PHE A 663 5.66 -4.38 41.51
CA PHE A 663 6.83 -3.64 41.05
C PHE A 663 7.22 -4.16 39.67
N ALA A 664 7.41 -3.27 38.70
CA ALA A 664 7.70 -3.66 37.33
C ALA A 664 8.97 -2.97 36.81
N THR A 665 9.66 -3.63 35.88
CA THR A 665 10.68 -2.94 35.07
C THR A 665 10.34 -2.97 33.58
N ALA A 666 10.51 -1.83 32.91
CA ALA A 666 10.39 -1.69 31.47
C ALA A 666 11.20 -0.49 30.96
N SER A 667 11.37 -0.37 29.64
CA SER A 667 11.93 0.84 29.03
C SER A 667 10.95 2.02 29.15
N PRO A 668 11.43 3.28 29.31
CA PRO A 668 10.57 4.44 29.57
C PRO A 668 9.36 4.62 28.64
N PRO A 669 9.46 4.41 27.31
CA PRO A 669 8.31 4.56 26.41
C PRO A 669 7.13 3.61 26.70
N LYS A 670 7.33 2.55 27.50
CA LYS A 670 6.33 1.53 27.82
C LYS A 670 5.67 1.74 29.18
N TRP A 671 6.04 2.79 29.92
CA TRP A 671 5.58 2.99 31.29
C TRP A 671 4.11 3.37 31.37
N GLU A 672 3.62 4.28 30.51
CA GLU A 672 2.21 4.66 30.49
C GLU A 672 1.28 3.47 30.21
N PHE A 673 1.71 2.56 29.32
CA PHE A 673 0.99 1.32 29.08
C PHE A 673 0.92 0.41 30.33
N LEU A 674 2.02 0.28 31.09
CA LEU A 674 1.99 -0.53 32.33
C LEU A 674 1.14 0.14 33.43
N LYS A 675 1.11 1.47 33.49
CA LYS A 675 0.21 2.20 34.41
C LYS A 675 -1.25 1.94 34.08
N SER A 676 -1.62 1.91 32.80
CA SER A 676 -2.99 1.61 32.39
C SER A 676 -3.41 0.17 32.71
N MET A 677 -2.46 -0.76 32.83
CA MET A 677 -2.70 -2.11 33.36
C MET A 677 -2.85 -2.17 34.89
N GLY A 678 -2.72 -1.05 35.60
CA GLY A 678 -2.84 -0.99 37.06
C GLY A 678 -1.52 -1.19 37.82
N VAL A 679 -0.37 -1.15 37.14
CA VAL A 679 0.94 -1.21 37.79
C VAL A 679 1.27 0.15 38.43
N GLN A 680 1.54 0.14 39.74
CA GLN A 680 1.80 1.37 40.50
C GLN A 680 3.27 1.79 40.46
N GLN A 681 4.19 0.84 40.58
CA GLN A 681 5.63 1.11 40.70
C GLN A 681 6.36 0.57 39.46
N ILE A 682 6.92 1.47 38.65
CA ILE A 682 7.58 1.12 37.39
C ILE A 682 8.98 1.75 37.36
N MET A 683 9.98 0.93 37.08
CA MET A 683 11.38 1.33 37.02
C MET A 683 12.02 0.96 35.68
N ASN A 684 13.22 1.50 35.42
CA ASN A 684 13.91 1.28 34.15
C ASN A 684 14.51 -0.13 34.06
N SER A 685 14.17 -0.89 33.01
CA SER A 685 14.71 -2.25 32.80
C SER A 685 16.11 -2.27 32.18
N ARG A 686 16.68 -1.11 31.81
CA ARG A 686 18.02 -1.01 31.19
C ARG A 686 19.11 -0.54 32.14
N THR A 687 18.75 -0.15 33.36
CA THR A 687 19.69 0.29 34.39
C THR A 687 19.52 -0.53 35.65
N LEU A 688 20.51 -0.48 36.54
CA LEU A 688 20.49 -1.20 37.82
C LEU A 688 19.84 -0.39 38.96
N ASP A 689 19.33 0.81 38.65
CA ASP A 689 18.81 1.76 39.64
C ASP A 689 17.52 1.28 40.31
N PHE A 690 16.77 0.40 39.62
CA PHE A 690 15.56 -0.23 40.14
C PHE A 690 15.79 -0.85 41.52
N ALA A 691 17.00 -1.36 41.79
CA ALA A 691 17.29 -2.00 43.06
C ALA A 691 17.25 -1.01 44.23
N SER A 692 17.92 0.13 44.07
CA SER A 692 17.93 1.20 45.07
C SER A 692 16.56 1.84 45.23
N GLU A 693 15.84 2.03 44.12
CA GLU A 693 14.49 2.59 44.12
C GLU A 693 13.50 1.70 44.88
N ILE A 694 13.51 0.38 44.62
CA ILE A 694 12.69 -0.58 45.35
C ILE A 694 13.01 -0.55 46.85
N MET A 695 14.29 -0.56 47.21
CA MET A 695 14.66 -0.51 48.63
C MET A 695 14.19 0.78 49.31
N ASN A 696 14.23 1.91 48.61
CA ASN A 696 13.69 3.17 49.14
C ASN A 696 12.16 3.12 49.29
N LEU A 697 11.44 2.69 48.26
CA LEU A 697 9.97 2.59 48.26
C LEU A 697 9.46 1.61 49.32
N THR A 698 10.21 0.54 49.57
CA THR A 698 9.88 -0.50 50.55
C THR A 698 10.50 -0.25 51.93
N GLN A 699 11.13 0.90 52.15
CA GLN A 699 11.82 1.26 53.40
C GLN A 699 12.82 0.20 53.89
N GLY A 700 13.54 -0.40 52.94
CA GLY A 700 14.57 -1.42 53.18
C GLY A 700 14.03 -2.84 53.30
N ALA A 701 12.72 -3.06 53.18
CA ALA A 701 12.13 -4.40 53.31
C ALA A 701 12.27 -5.27 52.04
N GLY A 702 12.40 -4.66 50.87
CA GLY A 702 12.47 -5.38 49.59
C GLY A 702 11.13 -5.97 49.13
N VAL A 703 11.20 -6.90 48.18
CA VAL A 703 10.05 -7.62 47.60
C VAL A 703 10.03 -9.09 48.01
N ASP A 704 8.85 -9.70 48.06
CA ASP A 704 8.66 -11.08 48.53
C ASP A 704 8.87 -12.12 47.41
N ILE A 705 8.60 -11.71 46.16
CA ILE A 705 8.75 -12.55 44.96
C ILE A 705 9.48 -11.75 43.88
N VAL A 706 10.39 -12.40 43.15
CA VAL A 706 10.98 -11.87 41.92
C VAL A 706 10.66 -12.83 40.78
N LEU A 707 10.05 -12.35 39.71
CA LEU A 707 9.99 -13.05 38.41
C LEU A 707 11.04 -12.43 37.48
N ASN A 708 12.16 -13.13 37.32
CA ASN A 708 13.32 -12.65 36.58
C ASN A 708 13.40 -13.22 35.17
N SER A 709 13.76 -12.34 34.22
CA SER A 709 14.11 -12.70 32.85
C SER A 709 15.36 -11.97 32.35
N LEU A 710 16.02 -11.17 33.20
CA LEU A 710 17.23 -10.41 32.87
C LEU A 710 18.47 -11.21 33.28
N ASN A 711 19.61 -10.92 32.67
CA ASN A 711 20.86 -11.66 32.86
C ASN A 711 21.99 -10.79 33.43
N GLY A 712 23.12 -11.42 33.76
CA GLY A 712 24.31 -10.72 34.25
C GLY A 712 24.08 -10.01 35.58
N GLU A 713 24.59 -8.79 35.71
CA GLU A 713 24.52 -8.00 36.96
C GLU A 713 23.08 -7.70 37.42
N PHE A 714 22.10 -7.79 36.53
CA PHE A 714 20.69 -7.66 36.89
C PHE A 714 20.28 -8.77 37.87
N ILE A 715 20.78 -10.00 37.71
CA ILE A 715 20.46 -11.11 38.61
C ILE A 715 20.93 -10.80 40.04
N ASP A 716 22.19 -10.36 40.20
CA ASP A 716 22.73 -9.97 41.51
C ASP A 716 21.87 -8.86 42.17
N LYS A 717 21.44 -7.86 41.38
CA LYS A 717 20.60 -6.76 41.87
C LYS A 717 19.17 -7.19 42.20
N SER A 718 18.60 -8.11 41.44
CA SER A 718 17.28 -8.67 41.71
C SER A 718 17.29 -9.53 42.98
N PHE A 719 18.38 -10.25 43.28
CA PHE A 719 18.56 -10.89 44.57
C PHE A 719 18.75 -9.87 45.70
N ALA A 720 19.42 -8.75 45.47
CA ALA A 720 19.65 -7.74 46.50
C ALA A 720 18.35 -7.08 47.03
N VAL A 721 17.31 -7.01 46.20
CA VAL A 721 15.98 -6.51 46.61
C VAL A 721 15.04 -7.57 47.14
N LEU A 722 15.40 -8.85 47.05
CA LEU A 722 14.56 -9.94 47.53
C LEU A 722 14.64 -10.03 49.06
N ALA A 723 13.48 -9.92 49.71
CA ALA A 723 13.31 -10.00 51.16
C ALA A 723 13.83 -11.34 51.73
N PRO A 724 14.13 -11.42 53.04
CA PRO A 724 14.46 -12.69 53.70
C PRO A 724 13.35 -13.72 53.50
N GLN A 725 13.70 -14.97 53.18
CA GLN A 725 12.72 -16.03 52.82
C GLN A 725 11.87 -15.71 51.57
N GLY A 726 12.33 -14.76 50.74
CA GLY A 726 11.70 -14.47 49.47
C GLY A 726 11.85 -15.62 48.46
N ARG A 727 11.08 -15.54 47.38
CA ARG A 727 11.05 -16.55 46.31
C ARG A 727 11.51 -15.94 44.99
N PHE A 728 12.54 -16.52 44.40
CA PHE A 728 13.10 -16.06 43.14
C PHE A 728 12.75 -17.05 42.03
N VAL A 729 11.90 -16.62 41.11
CA VAL A 729 11.44 -17.39 39.95
C VAL A 729 12.25 -16.96 38.73
N GLU A 730 13.08 -17.86 38.21
CA GLU A 730 13.98 -17.59 37.09
C GLU A 730 13.47 -18.27 35.82
N ILE A 731 13.15 -17.47 34.81
CA ILE A 731 12.76 -17.94 33.47
C ILE A 731 13.85 -17.71 32.42
N GLY A 732 14.94 -17.02 32.79
CA GLY A 732 16.15 -16.91 31.99
C GLY A 732 16.88 -18.25 31.88
N LYS A 733 17.71 -18.37 30.84
CA LYS A 733 18.54 -19.57 30.58
C LYS A 733 20.03 -19.31 30.54
N ILE A 734 20.42 -18.08 30.24
CA ILE A 734 21.82 -17.71 29.99
C ILE A 734 22.37 -17.01 31.23
N GLY A 735 23.45 -17.55 31.78
CA GLY A 735 24.15 -16.94 32.91
C GLY A 735 23.36 -16.93 34.22
N ILE A 736 22.38 -17.84 34.37
CA ILE A 736 21.64 -18.02 35.62
C ILE A 736 22.52 -18.63 36.71
N TRP A 737 22.18 -18.40 37.98
CA TRP A 737 22.95 -18.95 39.09
C TRP A 737 22.74 -20.45 39.25
N THR A 738 23.80 -21.16 39.61
CA THR A 738 23.66 -22.57 40.03
C THR A 738 23.11 -22.67 41.45
N PRO A 739 22.48 -23.79 41.83
CA PRO A 739 22.04 -24.03 43.20
C PRO A 739 23.15 -23.86 44.25
N GLU A 740 24.41 -24.14 43.89
CA GLU A 740 25.58 -23.96 44.76
C GLU A 740 25.90 -22.47 44.97
N GLN A 741 25.89 -21.67 43.89
CA GLN A 741 26.12 -20.23 43.96
C GLN A 741 25.05 -19.53 44.80
N LEU A 742 23.79 -19.94 44.64
CA LEU A 742 22.69 -19.47 45.47
C LEU A 742 22.92 -19.80 46.95
N LYS A 743 23.18 -21.08 47.29
CA LYS A 743 23.41 -21.50 48.68
C LYS A 743 24.56 -20.75 49.34
N GLN A 744 25.55 -20.32 48.58
CA GLN A 744 26.66 -19.51 49.08
C GLN A 744 26.27 -18.05 49.34
N LYS A 745 25.49 -17.42 48.45
CA LYS A 745 25.17 -15.98 48.52
C LYS A 745 23.89 -15.66 49.29
N ARG A 746 22.84 -16.45 49.11
CA ARG A 746 21.48 -16.27 49.68
C ARG A 746 20.89 -17.63 50.09
N PRO A 747 21.43 -18.29 51.14
CA PRO A 747 20.88 -19.57 51.62
C PRO A 747 19.46 -19.44 52.22
N ASP A 748 19.00 -18.22 52.46
CA ASP A 748 17.74 -17.89 53.09
C ASP A 748 16.55 -17.82 52.12
N VAL A 749 16.76 -17.91 50.80
CA VAL A 749 15.71 -17.74 49.79
C VAL A 749 15.44 -19.01 49.00
N ASP A 750 14.20 -19.15 48.52
CA ASP A 750 13.84 -20.20 47.58
C ASP A 750 14.14 -19.73 46.14
N TYR A 751 14.77 -20.59 45.35
CA TYR A 751 15.14 -20.31 43.97
C TYR A 751 14.57 -21.37 43.03
N PHE A 752 13.84 -20.92 42.03
CA PHE A 752 13.11 -21.78 41.10
C PHE A 752 13.48 -21.46 39.65
N PRO A 753 14.63 -21.96 39.15
CA PRO A 753 14.91 -21.96 37.72
C PRO A 753 14.06 -23.05 37.04
N PHE A 754 13.32 -22.70 35.99
CA PHE A 754 12.54 -23.69 35.24
C PHE A 754 12.44 -23.35 33.75
N ASP A 755 12.32 -24.39 32.92
CA ASP A 755 11.86 -24.29 31.53
C ASP A 755 10.47 -24.90 31.42
N ILE A 756 9.47 -24.08 31.05
CA ILE A 756 8.10 -24.56 30.90
C ILE A 756 7.98 -25.73 29.89
N GLY A 757 8.81 -25.77 28.85
CA GLY A 757 8.85 -26.86 27.89
C GLY A 757 9.37 -28.17 28.47
N GLU A 758 10.25 -28.13 29.46
CA GLU A 758 10.68 -29.33 30.21
C GLU A 758 9.60 -29.77 31.20
N VAL A 759 8.97 -28.80 31.88
CA VAL A 759 7.85 -29.06 32.80
C VAL A 759 6.69 -29.75 32.07
N MET A 760 6.34 -29.30 30.86
CA MET A 760 5.32 -29.95 30.03
C MET A 760 5.61 -31.42 29.73
N LYS A 761 6.88 -31.77 29.53
CA LYS A 761 7.29 -33.16 29.27
C LYS A 761 7.32 -34.01 30.53
N GLN A 762 7.80 -33.44 31.64
CA GLN A 762 8.04 -34.17 32.88
C GLN A 762 6.80 -34.24 33.79
N GLN A 763 5.91 -33.26 33.71
CA GLN A 763 4.75 -33.09 34.59
C GLN A 763 3.46 -32.74 33.79
N PRO A 764 3.04 -33.57 32.82
CA PRO A 764 1.88 -33.29 31.97
C PRO A 764 0.58 -33.11 32.78
N ASP A 765 0.40 -33.87 33.87
CA ASP A 765 -0.77 -33.75 34.75
C ASP A 765 -0.88 -32.37 35.44
N VAL A 766 0.26 -31.75 35.75
CA VAL A 766 0.31 -30.41 36.37
C VAL A 766 -0.07 -29.37 35.33
N ILE A 767 0.47 -29.49 34.12
CA ILE A 767 0.15 -28.59 33.01
C ILE A 767 -1.33 -28.69 32.65
N ALA A 768 -1.90 -29.89 32.54
CA ALA A 768 -3.32 -30.08 32.25
C ALA A 768 -4.23 -29.34 33.25
N LYS A 769 -3.92 -29.41 34.55
CA LYS A 769 -4.65 -28.68 35.60
C LYS A 769 -4.51 -27.16 35.48
N ILE A 770 -3.31 -26.68 35.16
CA ILE A 770 -3.08 -25.23 34.96
C ILE A 770 -3.82 -24.75 33.71
N SER A 771 -3.75 -25.50 32.61
CA SER A 771 -4.48 -25.21 31.38
C SER A 771 -5.97 -25.12 31.62
N GLU A 772 -6.56 -26.08 32.35
CA GLU A 772 -7.99 -26.04 32.71
C GLU A 772 -8.33 -24.79 33.52
N ALA A 773 -7.52 -24.45 34.53
CA ALA A 773 -7.72 -23.25 35.34
C ALA A 773 -7.64 -21.97 34.50
N LEU A 774 -6.65 -21.85 33.61
CA LEU A 774 -6.50 -20.69 32.72
C LEU A 774 -7.68 -20.58 31.74
N THR A 775 -8.12 -21.69 31.14
CA THR A 775 -9.30 -21.73 30.26
C THR A 775 -10.55 -21.21 30.96
N GLN A 776 -10.77 -21.59 32.23
CA GLN A 776 -11.89 -21.06 33.01
C GLN A 776 -11.77 -19.55 33.24
N GLN A 777 -10.58 -19.04 33.52
CA GLN A 777 -10.34 -17.60 33.76
C GLN A 777 -10.56 -16.76 32.50
N TRP A 778 -10.09 -17.21 31.33
CA TRP A 778 -10.33 -16.54 30.05
C TRP A 778 -11.82 -16.53 29.68
N ASN A 779 -12.51 -17.67 29.83
CA ASN A 779 -13.94 -17.75 29.53
C ASN A 779 -14.80 -16.87 30.47
N GLN A 780 -14.30 -16.57 31.67
CA GLN A 780 -14.94 -15.65 32.62
C GLN A 780 -14.54 -14.18 32.40
N GLY A 781 -13.63 -13.89 31.46
CA GLY A 781 -13.11 -12.54 31.21
C GLY A 781 -12.21 -11.99 32.32
N LYS A 782 -11.72 -12.85 33.23
CA LYS A 782 -10.85 -12.46 34.35
C LYS A 782 -9.39 -12.27 33.95
N LEU A 783 -8.97 -12.99 32.92
CA LEU A 783 -7.70 -12.79 32.22
C LEU A 783 -8.01 -12.42 30.77
N GLN A 784 -7.20 -11.55 30.19
CA GLN A 784 -7.43 -11.00 28.85
C GLN A 784 -6.25 -11.31 27.92
N ALA A 785 -6.53 -11.38 26.61
CA ALA A 785 -5.49 -11.46 25.59
C ALA A 785 -4.52 -10.27 25.70
N LEU A 786 -3.27 -10.51 25.33
CA LEU A 786 -2.25 -9.46 25.37
C LEU A 786 -2.36 -8.60 24.09
N PRO A 787 -2.05 -7.29 24.13
CA PRO A 787 -1.84 -6.52 22.92
C PRO A 787 -0.83 -7.22 22.01
N CYS A 788 -1.08 -7.22 20.70
CA CYS A 788 -0.17 -7.84 19.76
C CYS A 788 0.04 -7.02 18.50
N LYS A 789 1.24 -7.14 17.93
CA LYS A 789 1.53 -6.71 16.56
C LYS A 789 1.48 -7.95 15.67
N VAL A 790 0.56 -7.93 14.72
CA VAL A 790 0.39 -9.00 13.73
C VAL A 790 1.28 -8.73 12.53
N PHE A 791 1.94 -9.77 12.03
CA PHE A 791 2.68 -9.82 10.77
C PHE A 791 2.12 -10.93 9.90
N LEU A 792 2.14 -10.76 8.58
CA LEU A 792 1.82 -11.85 7.67
C LEU A 792 2.95 -12.87 7.63
N SER A 793 2.65 -14.12 7.31
CA SER A 793 3.66 -15.17 7.13
C SER A 793 4.75 -14.82 6.10
N THR A 794 4.42 -14.05 5.06
CA THR A 794 5.38 -13.51 4.09
C THR A 794 6.40 -12.58 4.73
N GLU A 795 6.03 -11.91 5.83
CA GLU A 795 6.82 -10.92 6.56
C GLU A 795 7.51 -11.50 7.80
N VAL A 796 7.59 -12.83 7.93
CA VAL A 796 8.11 -13.48 9.14
C VAL A 796 9.52 -13.02 9.52
N THR A 797 10.40 -12.73 8.55
CA THR A 797 11.73 -12.14 8.81
C THR A 797 11.62 -10.77 9.48
N ALA A 798 10.67 -9.93 9.05
CA ALA A 798 10.40 -8.64 9.69
C ALA A 798 9.82 -8.82 11.11
N ALA A 799 8.98 -9.83 11.33
CA ALA A 799 8.46 -10.16 12.67
C ALA A 799 9.60 -10.53 13.65
N PHE A 800 10.56 -11.36 13.20
CA PHE A 800 11.74 -11.73 13.98
C PHE A 800 12.62 -10.51 14.29
N ARG A 801 12.88 -9.64 13.31
CA ARG A 801 13.64 -8.38 13.51
C ARG A 801 12.92 -7.42 14.45
N TYR A 802 11.61 -7.27 14.31
CA TYR A 802 10.80 -6.41 15.17
C TYR A 802 10.86 -6.87 16.62
N MET A 803 10.81 -8.20 16.86
CA MET A 803 11.04 -8.77 18.19
C MET A 803 12.47 -8.55 18.69
N GLN A 804 13.49 -8.77 17.83
CA GLN A 804 14.92 -8.57 18.17
C GLN A 804 15.22 -7.15 18.67
N GLN A 805 14.59 -6.14 18.09
CA GLN A 805 14.76 -4.73 18.50
C GLN A 805 14.13 -4.40 19.86
N ALA A 806 13.37 -5.32 20.47
CA ALA A 806 12.68 -5.16 21.74
C ALA A 806 11.74 -3.94 21.83
N LYS A 807 11.26 -3.43 20.69
CA LYS A 807 10.32 -2.29 20.61
C LYS A 807 8.88 -2.67 20.92
N HIS A 808 8.50 -3.94 20.71
CA HIS A 808 7.14 -4.43 20.87
C HIS A 808 6.59 -4.28 22.30
N ILE A 809 5.29 -4.03 22.41
CA ILE A 809 4.50 -4.16 23.64
C ILE A 809 3.61 -5.40 23.46
N GLY A 810 3.60 -6.27 24.46
CA GLY A 810 2.82 -7.51 24.45
C GLY A 810 3.46 -8.60 23.60
N LYS A 811 2.74 -9.12 22.61
CA LYS A 811 3.15 -10.27 21.81
C LYS A 811 3.34 -9.91 20.33
N VAL A 812 4.26 -10.58 19.66
CA VAL A 812 4.33 -10.56 18.19
C VAL A 812 3.64 -11.83 17.69
N VAL A 813 2.68 -11.67 16.79
CA VAL A 813 1.91 -12.77 16.22
C VAL A 813 2.16 -12.82 14.72
N VAL A 814 2.38 -14.01 14.19
CA VAL A 814 2.45 -14.23 12.75
C VAL A 814 1.17 -14.93 12.32
N GLU A 815 0.41 -14.28 11.46
CA GLU A 815 -0.74 -14.87 10.80
C GLU A 815 -0.24 -15.83 9.72
N MET A 816 -0.58 -17.11 9.89
CA MET A 816 -0.25 -18.12 8.92
C MET A 816 -1.13 -17.90 7.69
N PRO A 817 -0.61 -18.13 6.47
CA PRO A 817 -1.45 -18.01 5.31
C PRO A 817 -2.60 -18.99 5.51
N GLU A 818 -3.82 -18.61 5.10
CA GLU A 818 -4.83 -19.64 4.96
C GLU A 818 -4.23 -20.67 4.02
N ALA A 819 -3.89 -21.85 4.56
CA ALA A 819 -3.70 -23.01 3.73
C ALA A 819 -5.06 -23.21 3.08
N GLN A 820 -5.26 -22.54 1.94
CA GLN A 820 -6.42 -22.69 1.12
C GLN A 820 -6.50 -24.20 0.94
N GLY A 821 -7.59 -24.81 1.43
CA GLY A 821 -8.05 -26.03 0.77
C GLY A 821 -8.04 -25.71 -0.71
N GLU A 822 -7.54 -26.65 -1.52
CA GLU A 822 -7.26 -26.56 -2.96
C GLU A 822 -7.49 -25.18 -3.59
N PRO A 823 -6.48 -24.54 -4.21
CA PRO A 823 -6.54 -23.15 -4.71
C PRO A 823 -7.94 -22.82 -5.20
N LYS A 824 -8.54 -21.70 -4.74
CA LYS A 824 -9.90 -21.25 -5.09
C LYS A 824 -10.01 -21.00 -6.60
N SER A 825 -9.96 -22.09 -7.34
CA SER A 825 -9.91 -22.18 -8.78
C SER A 825 -11.33 -22.13 -9.26
N ILE A 826 -11.51 -21.59 -10.45
CA ILE A 826 -12.79 -21.66 -11.14
C ILE A 826 -13.09 -23.15 -11.42
N GLN A 827 -14.08 -23.68 -10.69
CA GLN A 827 -14.51 -25.07 -10.72
C GLN A 827 -15.46 -25.31 -11.90
N PRO A 828 -15.20 -26.33 -12.73
CA PRO A 828 -16.09 -26.68 -13.84
C PRO A 828 -17.53 -27.00 -13.42
N GLU A 829 -17.72 -27.61 -12.24
CA GLU A 829 -19.00 -28.06 -11.72
C GLU A 829 -19.84 -26.97 -11.05
N ALA A 830 -19.27 -25.78 -10.81
CA ALA A 830 -19.95 -24.67 -10.16
C ALA A 830 -20.61 -23.71 -11.17
N SER A 831 -21.45 -22.80 -10.66
CA SER A 831 -21.98 -21.67 -11.44
C SER A 831 -21.43 -20.32 -10.98
N TYR A 832 -21.36 -19.37 -11.92
CA TYR A 832 -20.80 -18.03 -11.72
C TYR A 832 -21.72 -16.95 -12.28
N LEU A 833 -22.01 -15.93 -11.47
CA LEU A 833 -22.90 -14.83 -11.84
C LEU A 833 -22.10 -13.59 -12.23
N ILE A 834 -22.33 -13.08 -13.44
CA ILE A 834 -21.74 -11.83 -13.94
C ILE A 834 -22.87 -10.83 -14.21
N THR A 835 -22.99 -9.83 -13.32
CA THR A 835 -23.96 -8.74 -13.54
C THR A 835 -23.37 -7.66 -14.42
N GLY A 836 -24.20 -7.08 -15.30
CA GLY A 836 -23.65 -6.32 -16.44
C GLY A 836 -22.94 -7.23 -17.44
N GLY A 837 -23.17 -8.54 -17.38
CA GLY A 837 -22.50 -9.58 -18.18
C GLY A 837 -22.69 -9.46 -19.69
N LEU A 838 -23.70 -8.68 -20.12
CA LEU A 838 -23.95 -8.39 -21.54
C LEU A 838 -23.24 -7.12 -22.05
N GLY A 839 -22.51 -6.42 -21.17
CA GLY A 839 -21.64 -5.30 -21.51
C GLY A 839 -20.24 -5.77 -21.91
N ALA A 840 -19.44 -4.88 -22.49
CA ALA A 840 -18.09 -5.21 -23.00
C ALA A 840 -17.20 -5.88 -21.93
N LEU A 841 -17.03 -5.27 -20.76
CA LEU A 841 -16.22 -5.86 -19.68
C LEU A 841 -16.82 -7.17 -19.14
N GLY A 842 -18.15 -7.25 -19.02
CA GLY A 842 -18.82 -8.47 -18.58
C GLY A 842 -18.58 -9.66 -19.52
N LEU A 843 -18.53 -9.40 -20.83
CA LEU A 843 -18.21 -10.40 -21.85
C LEU A 843 -16.73 -10.79 -21.86
N GLU A 844 -15.81 -9.85 -21.62
CA GLU A 844 -14.37 -10.15 -21.44
C GLU A 844 -14.14 -11.05 -20.22
N VAL A 845 -14.78 -10.72 -19.09
CA VAL A 845 -14.75 -11.54 -17.88
C VAL A 845 -15.32 -12.93 -18.15
N ALA A 846 -16.46 -13.03 -18.84
CA ALA A 846 -17.06 -14.32 -19.17
C ALA A 846 -16.13 -15.20 -20.03
N GLN A 847 -15.49 -14.60 -21.05
CA GLN A 847 -14.48 -15.29 -21.87
C GLN A 847 -13.31 -15.77 -21.02
N TRP A 848 -12.73 -14.88 -20.22
CA TRP A 848 -11.62 -15.22 -19.33
C TRP A 848 -12.00 -16.33 -18.34
N MET A 849 -13.16 -16.26 -17.69
CA MET A 849 -13.58 -17.31 -16.75
C MET A 849 -13.73 -18.68 -17.42
N VAL A 850 -14.21 -18.74 -18.67
CA VAL A 850 -14.29 -20.00 -19.42
C VAL A 850 -12.89 -20.54 -19.75
N THR A 851 -11.91 -19.68 -20.07
CA THR A 851 -10.51 -20.11 -20.25
C THR A 851 -9.87 -20.59 -18.94
N GLN A 852 -10.28 -20.05 -17.79
CA GLN A 852 -9.87 -20.51 -16.47
C GLN A 852 -10.58 -21.80 -16.00
N GLY A 853 -11.58 -22.30 -16.74
CA GLY A 853 -12.23 -23.59 -16.45
C GLY A 853 -13.73 -23.53 -16.15
N ALA A 854 -14.35 -22.34 -16.12
CA ALA A 854 -15.78 -22.23 -15.86
C ALA A 854 -16.59 -22.97 -16.94
N ARG A 855 -17.63 -23.69 -16.52
CA ARG A 855 -18.58 -24.33 -17.45
C ARG A 855 -20.01 -23.86 -17.28
N ASN A 856 -20.38 -23.17 -16.21
CA ASN A 856 -21.73 -22.63 -16.04
C ASN A 856 -21.66 -21.13 -15.73
N ILE A 857 -21.94 -20.30 -16.74
CA ILE A 857 -21.89 -18.84 -16.64
C ILE A 857 -23.30 -18.28 -16.70
N VAL A 858 -23.64 -17.37 -15.78
CA VAL A 858 -24.89 -16.62 -15.77
C VAL A 858 -24.60 -15.17 -16.09
N LEU A 859 -25.09 -14.68 -17.22
CA LEU A 859 -24.96 -13.28 -17.62
C LEU A 859 -26.28 -12.56 -17.37
N THR A 860 -26.23 -11.43 -16.65
CA THR A 860 -27.42 -10.62 -16.41
C THR A 860 -27.32 -9.22 -17.00
N GLY A 861 -28.47 -8.69 -17.39
CA GLY A 861 -28.63 -7.34 -17.89
C GLY A 861 -30.10 -6.97 -18.07
N ARG A 862 -30.38 -5.67 -18.19
CA ARG A 862 -31.76 -5.15 -18.34
C ARG A 862 -32.38 -5.43 -19.70
N ARG A 863 -31.55 -5.70 -20.71
CA ARG A 863 -31.95 -5.82 -22.12
C ARG A 863 -31.40 -7.12 -22.70
N PRO A 864 -32.09 -7.74 -23.67
CA PRO A 864 -31.57 -8.87 -24.42
C PRO A 864 -30.18 -8.60 -25.05
N PRO A 865 -29.35 -9.63 -25.25
CA PRO A 865 -28.02 -9.48 -25.84
C PRO A 865 -28.12 -8.95 -27.27
N LYS A 866 -27.30 -7.95 -27.60
CA LYS A 866 -27.11 -7.45 -28.97
C LYS A 866 -26.30 -8.45 -29.81
N GLU A 867 -26.26 -8.27 -31.12
CA GLU A 867 -25.54 -9.17 -32.06
C GLU A 867 -24.09 -9.45 -31.64
N ALA A 868 -23.34 -8.43 -31.20
CA ALA A 868 -21.97 -8.60 -30.71
C ALA A 868 -21.89 -9.51 -29.48
N ALA A 869 -22.80 -9.33 -28.51
CA ALA A 869 -22.87 -10.17 -27.31
C ALA A 869 -23.32 -11.60 -27.65
N GLN A 870 -24.27 -11.77 -28.59
CA GLN A 870 -24.71 -13.08 -29.06
C GLN A 870 -23.57 -13.87 -29.71
N LYS A 871 -22.70 -13.21 -30.48
CA LYS A 871 -21.50 -13.84 -31.07
C LYS A 871 -20.55 -14.36 -29.98
N VAL A 872 -20.28 -13.56 -28.96
CA VAL A 872 -19.43 -13.99 -27.83
C VAL A 872 -20.08 -15.14 -27.05
N ILE A 873 -21.38 -15.07 -26.77
CA ILE A 873 -22.11 -16.15 -26.09
C ILE A 873 -21.99 -17.46 -26.88
N ALA A 874 -22.19 -17.44 -28.20
CA ALA A 874 -22.04 -18.62 -29.05
C ALA A 874 -20.59 -19.17 -29.07
N GLN A 875 -19.58 -18.29 -28.97
CA GLN A 875 -18.18 -18.70 -28.84
C GLN A 875 -17.92 -19.40 -27.50
N LEU A 876 -18.49 -18.90 -26.40
CA LEU A 876 -18.40 -19.53 -25.08
C LEU A 876 -19.07 -20.91 -25.06
N GLU A 877 -20.24 -21.04 -25.69
CA GLU A 877 -20.95 -22.31 -25.85
C GLU A 877 -20.15 -23.30 -26.69
N THR A 878 -19.51 -22.82 -27.76
CA THR A 878 -18.61 -23.64 -28.60
C THR A 878 -17.37 -24.09 -27.83
N ALA A 879 -16.88 -23.28 -26.88
CA ALA A 879 -15.78 -23.64 -25.98
C ALA A 879 -16.20 -24.60 -24.84
N GLY A 880 -17.46 -25.02 -24.80
CA GLY A 880 -17.97 -26.03 -23.88
C GLY A 880 -18.61 -25.48 -22.60
N ALA A 881 -18.88 -24.18 -22.52
CA ALA A 881 -19.60 -23.58 -21.40
C ALA A 881 -21.12 -23.51 -21.66
N SER A 882 -21.93 -23.76 -20.64
CA SER A 882 -23.36 -23.42 -20.61
C SER A 882 -23.52 -21.97 -20.18
N VAL A 883 -24.11 -21.14 -21.04
CA VAL A 883 -24.35 -19.72 -20.76
C VAL A 883 -25.84 -19.46 -20.59
N SER A 884 -26.25 -19.04 -19.38
CA SER A 884 -27.63 -18.64 -19.09
C SER A 884 -27.76 -17.13 -19.06
N VAL A 885 -28.61 -16.57 -19.92
CA VAL A 885 -28.89 -15.12 -19.93
C VAL A 885 -30.18 -14.86 -19.16
N LEU A 886 -30.06 -14.26 -17.96
CA LEU A 886 -31.20 -13.93 -17.11
C LEU A 886 -31.39 -12.41 -17.07
N LEU A 887 -32.55 -11.95 -17.54
CA LEU A 887 -32.84 -10.52 -17.64
C LEU A 887 -33.47 -10.00 -16.35
N GLY A 888 -33.03 -8.82 -15.92
CA GLY A 888 -33.57 -8.13 -14.75
C GLY A 888 -32.77 -6.86 -14.44
N ASP A 889 -33.40 -5.92 -13.74
CA ASP A 889 -32.70 -4.76 -13.19
C ASP A 889 -32.16 -5.08 -11.81
N ILE A 890 -30.84 -5.18 -11.70
CA ILE A 890 -30.19 -5.55 -10.43
C ILE A 890 -30.41 -4.50 -9.33
N SER A 891 -30.79 -3.26 -9.69
CA SER A 891 -31.18 -2.25 -8.70
C SER A 891 -32.57 -2.49 -8.09
N LEU A 892 -33.34 -3.47 -8.58
CA LEU A 892 -34.66 -3.83 -8.05
C LEU A 892 -34.58 -5.17 -7.32
N GLN A 893 -34.97 -5.18 -6.03
CA GLN A 893 -34.90 -6.37 -5.19
C GLN A 893 -35.67 -7.57 -5.77
N GLU A 894 -36.87 -7.32 -6.30
CA GLU A 894 -37.71 -8.37 -6.89
C GLU A 894 -37.06 -9.06 -8.10
N ASP A 895 -36.34 -8.29 -8.92
CA ASP A 895 -35.69 -8.84 -10.11
C ASP A 895 -34.46 -9.67 -9.74
N VAL A 896 -33.66 -9.22 -8.76
CA VAL A 896 -32.54 -10.02 -8.24
C VAL A 896 -33.07 -11.32 -7.60
N ALA A 897 -34.15 -11.25 -6.83
CA ALA A 897 -34.77 -12.44 -6.24
C ALA A 897 -35.24 -13.44 -7.31
N LYS A 898 -35.88 -12.98 -8.40
CA LYS A 898 -36.28 -13.83 -9.54
C LYS A 898 -35.07 -14.47 -10.23
N ILE A 899 -33.98 -13.72 -10.42
CA ILE A 899 -32.73 -14.25 -11.00
C ILE A 899 -32.20 -15.39 -10.13
N PHE A 900 -32.08 -15.20 -8.82
CA PHE A 900 -31.59 -16.23 -7.90
C PHE A 900 -32.51 -17.46 -7.84
N GLN A 901 -33.84 -17.26 -7.87
CA GLN A 901 -34.80 -18.36 -7.92
C GLN A 901 -34.63 -19.20 -9.18
N GLN A 902 -34.42 -18.56 -10.34
CA GLN A 902 -34.16 -19.28 -11.60
C GLN A 902 -32.84 -20.03 -11.56
N MET A 903 -31.78 -19.41 -11.03
CA MET A 903 -30.47 -20.06 -10.88
C MET A 903 -30.56 -21.31 -9.99
N GLN A 904 -31.20 -21.21 -8.82
CA GLN A 904 -31.36 -22.33 -7.89
C GLN A 904 -32.19 -23.49 -8.48
N ALA A 905 -33.10 -23.20 -9.42
CA ALA A 905 -33.94 -24.22 -10.04
C ALA A 905 -33.23 -25.03 -11.13
N SER A 906 -32.21 -24.47 -11.80
CA SER A 906 -31.65 -25.06 -13.02
C SER A 906 -30.12 -25.12 -13.11
N LEU A 907 -29.38 -24.56 -12.16
CA LEU A 907 -27.93 -24.46 -12.23
C LEU A 907 -27.25 -25.09 -11.00
N PRO A 908 -25.96 -25.48 -11.13
CA PRO A 908 -25.16 -25.91 -9.98
C PRO A 908 -24.97 -24.79 -8.95
N LEU A 909 -24.39 -25.16 -7.80
CA LEU A 909 -24.11 -24.25 -6.70
C LEU A 909 -23.33 -23.01 -7.17
N LEU A 910 -23.82 -21.83 -6.76
CA LEU A 910 -23.16 -20.56 -7.05
C LEU A 910 -21.89 -20.45 -6.21
N LYS A 911 -20.74 -20.29 -6.88
CA LYS A 911 -19.43 -20.14 -6.23
C LYS A 911 -18.79 -18.78 -6.40
N GLY A 912 -19.26 -17.95 -7.32
CA GLY A 912 -18.69 -16.62 -7.49
C GLY A 912 -19.65 -15.62 -8.10
N VAL A 913 -19.49 -14.36 -7.68
CA VAL A 913 -20.22 -13.21 -8.20
C VAL A 913 -19.22 -12.16 -8.69
N ILE A 914 -19.40 -11.68 -9.92
CA ILE A 914 -18.69 -10.52 -10.46
C ILE A 914 -19.71 -9.45 -10.82
N HIS A 915 -19.61 -8.31 -10.16
CA HIS A 915 -20.46 -7.16 -10.38
C HIS A 915 -19.79 -6.15 -11.31
N ALA A 916 -20.13 -6.21 -12.60
CA ALA A 916 -19.68 -5.29 -13.65
C ALA A 916 -20.80 -4.37 -14.16
N ALA A 917 -21.93 -4.30 -13.45
CA ALA A 917 -23.04 -3.43 -13.82
C ALA A 917 -22.71 -1.95 -13.48
N GLY A 918 -23.05 -1.06 -14.41
CA GLY A 918 -22.84 0.38 -14.22
C GLY A 918 -23.48 1.20 -15.34
N VAL A 919 -23.69 2.47 -15.06
CA VAL A 919 -24.11 3.50 -16.02
C VAL A 919 -23.33 4.78 -15.73
N LEU A 920 -23.15 5.63 -16.75
CA LEU A 920 -22.58 6.97 -16.61
C LEU A 920 -23.63 8.03 -16.93
N ASP A 921 -23.54 9.16 -16.26
CA ASP A 921 -24.36 10.35 -16.49
C ASP A 921 -23.58 11.55 -15.93
N ASP A 922 -22.44 11.83 -16.57
CA ASP A 922 -21.44 12.79 -16.10
C ASP A 922 -21.98 14.24 -16.14
N GLY A 923 -21.48 15.06 -15.22
CA GLY A 923 -21.81 16.47 -15.08
C GLY A 923 -21.24 17.04 -13.79
N VAL A 924 -20.86 18.32 -13.81
CA VAL A 924 -20.43 19.04 -12.61
C VAL A 924 -21.54 19.10 -11.57
N LEU A 925 -21.18 19.12 -10.29
CA LEU A 925 -22.12 19.11 -9.16
C LEU A 925 -23.13 20.25 -9.22
N GLN A 926 -22.71 21.42 -9.72
CA GLN A 926 -23.57 22.59 -9.88
C GLN A 926 -24.83 22.32 -10.72
N ASN A 927 -24.73 21.47 -11.74
CA ASN A 927 -25.82 21.15 -12.68
C ASN A 927 -26.38 19.74 -12.49
N MET A 928 -26.03 19.07 -11.39
CA MET A 928 -26.40 17.68 -11.12
C MET A 928 -27.73 17.61 -10.35
N SER A 929 -28.77 17.08 -10.98
CA SER A 929 -30.04 16.82 -10.26
C SER A 929 -29.96 15.52 -9.46
N TRP A 930 -30.70 15.45 -8.35
CA TRP A 930 -30.75 14.23 -7.52
C TRP A 930 -31.25 13.01 -8.29
N GLN A 931 -32.16 13.20 -9.25
CA GLN A 931 -32.63 12.12 -10.12
C GLN A 931 -31.52 11.57 -11.03
N ARG A 932 -30.67 12.42 -11.61
CA ARG A 932 -29.52 11.97 -12.40
C ARG A 932 -28.47 11.30 -11.51
N PHE A 933 -28.30 11.80 -10.29
CA PHE A 933 -27.37 11.26 -9.30
C PHE A 933 -27.74 9.83 -8.87
N THR A 934 -28.98 9.63 -8.40
CA THR A 934 -29.49 8.32 -7.95
C THR A 934 -29.55 7.28 -9.06
N LYS A 935 -29.87 7.68 -10.30
CA LYS A 935 -29.83 6.80 -11.47
C LYS A 935 -28.46 6.13 -11.69
N VAL A 936 -27.36 6.85 -11.42
CA VAL A 936 -25.99 6.31 -11.53
C VAL A 936 -25.62 5.44 -10.34
N MET A 937 -26.08 5.81 -9.14
CA MET A 937 -25.86 5.03 -7.92
C MET A 937 -26.60 3.69 -7.93
N ALA A 938 -27.86 3.66 -8.39
CA ALA A 938 -28.76 2.53 -8.30
C ALA A 938 -28.14 1.15 -8.63
N PRO A 939 -27.47 0.94 -9.78
CA PRO A 939 -26.91 -0.36 -10.09
C PRO A 939 -25.73 -0.77 -9.19
N LYS A 940 -24.92 0.18 -8.73
CA LYS A 940 -23.72 -0.10 -7.94
C LYS A 940 -23.99 -0.14 -6.45
N VAL A 941 -24.96 0.64 -5.96
CA VAL A 941 -25.27 0.73 -4.54
C VAL A 941 -26.38 -0.25 -4.17
N GLN A 942 -27.63 0.02 -4.57
CA GLN A 942 -28.76 -0.89 -4.32
C GLN A 942 -28.47 -2.28 -4.91
N GLY A 943 -27.91 -2.32 -6.13
CA GLY A 943 -27.64 -3.59 -6.80
C GLY A 943 -26.64 -4.49 -6.08
N THR A 944 -25.52 -3.96 -5.59
CA THR A 944 -24.57 -4.77 -4.82
C THR A 944 -25.07 -5.07 -3.42
N TRP A 945 -25.90 -4.20 -2.83
CA TRP A 945 -26.56 -4.49 -1.55
C TRP A 945 -27.54 -5.66 -1.66
N HIS A 946 -28.38 -5.71 -2.71
CA HIS A 946 -29.28 -6.84 -2.97
C HIS A 946 -28.51 -8.14 -3.19
N LEU A 947 -27.44 -8.10 -3.99
CA LEU A 947 -26.55 -9.25 -4.20
C LEU A 947 -25.92 -9.69 -2.88
N HIS A 948 -25.49 -8.76 -2.04
CA HIS A 948 -24.94 -9.06 -0.74
C HIS A 948 -25.96 -9.81 0.12
N GLN A 949 -27.17 -9.26 0.30
CA GLN A 949 -28.22 -9.87 1.12
C GLN A 949 -28.59 -11.29 0.66
N LEU A 950 -28.69 -11.52 -0.65
CA LEU A 950 -29.07 -12.83 -1.21
C LEU A 950 -27.91 -13.85 -1.26
N THR A 951 -26.68 -13.44 -0.90
CA THR A 951 -25.49 -14.31 -0.93
C THR A 951 -24.84 -14.52 0.43
N GLN A 952 -25.42 -14.00 1.52
CA GLN A 952 -24.83 -14.10 2.87
C GLN A 952 -24.62 -15.55 3.31
N ASP A 953 -25.60 -16.41 3.02
CA ASP A 953 -25.59 -17.83 3.43
C ASP A 953 -25.03 -18.76 2.35
N LEU A 954 -24.48 -18.22 1.25
CA LEU A 954 -23.93 -19.02 0.16
C LEU A 954 -22.42 -19.20 0.31
N PRO A 955 -21.88 -20.41 0.03
CA PRO A 955 -20.45 -20.70 0.18
C PRO A 955 -19.66 -20.20 -1.03
N LEU A 956 -19.71 -18.89 -1.27
CA LEU A 956 -18.97 -18.23 -2.35
C LEU A 956 -17.46 -18.31 -2.11
N ASP A 957 -16.71 -18.54 -3.17
CA ASP A 957 -15.25 -18.48 -3.17
C ASP A 957 -14.80 -17.02 -3.34
N PHE A 958 -15.52 -16.24 -4.16
CA PHE A 958 -15.29 -14.80 -4.39
C PHE A 958 -16.57 -13.99 -4.63
N PHE A 959 -16.52 -12.70 -4.26
CA PHE A 959 -17.52 -11.68 -4.57
C PHE A 959 -16.78 -10.40 -4.98
N VAL A 960 -16.78 -10.08 -6.27
CA VAL A 960 -15.95 -9.02 -6.84
C VAL A 960 -16.82 -7.86 -7.35
N CYS A 961 -16.52 -6.64 -6.92
CA CYS A 961 -17.13 -5.41 -7.40
C CYS A 961 -16.17 -4.68 -8.34
N PHE A 962 -16.59 -4.40 -9.57
CA PHE A 962 -15.82 -3.55 -10.48
C PHE A 962 -16.12 -2.09 -10.17
N SER A 963 -15.26 -1.53 -9.31
CA SER A 963 -15.23 -0.13 -8.94
C SER A 963 -14.39 0.68 -9.93
N SER A 964 -13.99 1.90 -9.57
CA SER A 964 -13.20 2.78 -10.43
C SER A 964 -12.19 3.60 -9.64
N MET A 965 -11.05 3.96 -10.26
CA MET A 965 -10.11 4.92 -9.67
C MET A 965 -10.75 6.27 -9.34
N ALA A 966 -11.88 6.63 -9.97
CA ALA A 966 -12.65 7.83 -9.66
C ALA A 966 -13.16 7.87 -8.21
N SER A 967 -13.39 6.72 -7.54
CA SER A 967 -13.72 6.74 -6.11
C SER A 967 -12.51 6.98 -5.22
N ILE A 968 -11.27 6.75 -5.70
CA ILE A 968 -10.02 6.97 -4.95
C ILE A 968 -9.49 8.40 -5.15
N LEU A 969 -9.33 8.82 -6.40
CA LEU A 969 -8.73 10.11 -6.76
C LEU A 969 -9.77 11.23 -6.88
N GLY A 970 -11.05 10.88 -6.98
CA GLY A 970 -12.08 11.77 -7.52
C GLY A 970 -12.05 11.77 -9.05
N GLY A 971 -13.20 12.09 -9.67
CA GLY A 971 -13.30 12.33 -11.11
C GLY A 971 -14.07 13.63 -11.35
N LEU A 972 -13.46 14.57 -12.08
CA LEU A 972 -14.12 15.82 -12.46
C LEU A 972 -15.39 15.52 -13.26
N GLY A 973 -16.53 16.08 -12.84
CA GLY A 973 -17.83 15.81 -13.44
C GLY A 973 -18.39 14.42 -13.15
N GLN A 974 -17.76 13.64 -12.26
CA GLN A 974 -18.14 12.26 -11.94
C GLN A 974 -18.59 12.10 -10.48
N GLY A 975 -19.17 13.15 -9.88
CA GLY A 975 -19.67 13.13 -8.51
C GLY A 975 -20.55 11.93 -8.18
N ASN A 976 -21.57 11.67 -9.01
CA ASN A 976 -22.49 10.53 -8.85
C ASN A 976 -21.79 9.16 -9.01
N TYR A 977 -20.87 9.04 -9.97
CA TYR A 977 -20.15 7.81 -10.27
C TYR A 977 -19.09 7.47 -9.22
N ALA A 978 -18.29 8.45 -8.78
CA ALA A 978 -17.33 8.29 -7.68
C ALA A 978 -18.04 7.88 -6.38
N THR A 979 -19.17 8.51 -6.09
CA THR A 979 -20.04 8.20 -4.94
C THR A 979 -20.59 6.77 -5.00
N ALA A 980 -21.02 6.31 -6.18
CA ALA A 980 -21.53 4.95 -6.37
C ALA A 980 -20.44 3.88 -6.17
N ASN A 981 -19.23 4.16 -6.66
CA ASN A 981 -18.08 3.27 -6.56
C ASN A 981 -17.53 3.20 -5.12
N ALA A 982 -17.48 4.33 -4.40
CA ALA A 982 -17.03 4.38 -3.01
C ALA A 982 -17.90 3.55 -2.05
N PHE A 983 -19.20 3.40 -2.34
CA PHE A 983 -20.04 2.45 -1.61
C PHE A 983 -19.59 1.00 -1.82
N MET A 984 -19.29 0.59 -3.05
CA MET A 984 -18.83 -0.78 -3.32
C MET A 984 -17.48 -1.07 -2.67
N ASP A 985 -16.61 -0.06 -2.60
CA ASP A 985 -15.35 -0.12 -1.88
C ASP A 985 -15.60 -0.44 -0.40
N ALA A 986 -16.48 0.32 0.25
CA ALA A 986 -16.86 0.09 1.64
C ALA A 986 -17.62 -1.24 1.85
N LEU A 987 -18.45 -1.67 0.89
CA LEU A 987 -19.16 -2.95 0.93
C LEU A 987 -18.19 -4.14 0.87
N ALA A 988 -17.12 -4.05 0.09
CA ALA A 988 -16.12 -5.11 0.02
C ALA A 988 -15.40 -5.30 1.37
N HIS A 989 -15.00 -4.20 2.01
CA HIS A 989 -14.49 -4.20 3.39
C HIS A 989 -15.51 -4.76 4.38
N TYR A 990 -16.78 -4.34 4.30
CA TYR A 990 -17.84 -4.84 5.17
C TYR A 990 -18.00 -6.35 5.09
N ARG A 991 -18.07 -6.89 3.86
CA ARG A 991 -18.19 -8.34 3.63
C ARG A 991 -17.01 -9.09 4.24
N ARG A 992 -15.79 -8.61 4.07
CA ARG A 992 -14.58 -9.21 4.64
C ARG A 992 -14.55 -9.13 6.17
N GLY A 993 -14.95 -8.00 6.75
CA GLY A 993 -15.06 -7.84 8.19
C GLY A 993 -16.03 -8.81 8.86
N ILE A 994 -17.10 -9.23 8.16
CA ILE A 994 -18.05 -10.26 8.65
C ILE A 994 -17.69 -11.69 8.20
N GLY A 995 -16.49 -11.91 7.66
CA GLY A 995 -15.99 -13.23 7.26
C GLY A 995 -16.48 -13.75 5.91
N LEU A 996 -17.15 -12.93 5.10
CA LEU A 996 -17.57 -13.27 3.74
C LEU A 996 -16.53 -12.81 2.71
N PRO A 997 -16.42 -13.48 1.53
CA PRO A 997 -15.56 -12.97 0.47
C PRO A 997 -16.07 -11.62 -0.03
N GLY A 998 -15.14 -10.70 -0.27
CA GLY A 998 -15.40 -9.37 -0.82
C GLY A 998 -14.12 -8.78 -1.39
N LEU A 999 -14.19 -8.27 -2.62
CA LEU A 999 -13.09 -7.58 -3.29
C LEU A 999 -13.68 -6.43 -4.13
N SER A 1000 -13.23 -5.21 -3.91
CA SER A 1000 -13.48 -4.07 -4.80
C SER A 1000 -12.24 -3.77 -5.63
N ILE A 1001 -12.37 -3.73 -6.96
CA ILE A 1001 -11.26 -3.39 -7.85
C ILE A 1001 -11.51 -2.00 -8.43
N ASN A 1002 -10.71 -1.02 -8.05
CA ASN A 1002 -10.81 0.35 -8.54
C ASN A 1002 -10.06 0.47 -9.87
N TRP A 1003 -10.73 0.12 -10.97
CA TRP A 1003 -10.13 0.11 -12.30
C TRP A 1003 -9.82 1.51 -12.84
N GLY A 1004 -8.67 1.61 -13.52
CA GLY A 1004 -8.35 2.70 -14.45
C GLY A 1004 -9.19 2.67 -15.73
N ALA A 1005 -8.88 3.56 -16.66
CA ALA A 1005 -9.54 3.61 -17.96
C ALA A 1005 -9.16 2.38 -18.79
N TRP A 1006 -10.12 1.75 -19.47
CA TRP A 1006 -9.87 0.59 -20.35
C TRP A 1006 -9.77 1.04 -21.80
N ALA A 1007 -8.80 0.49 -22.55
CA ALA A 1007 -8.44 0.96 -23.89
C ALA A 1007 -9.52 0.68 -24.95
N SER A 1008 -10.08 -0.53 -24.97
CA SER A 1008 -10.96 -1.04 -26.04
C SER A 1008 -12.28 -1.64 -25.54
N ALA A 1009 -12.49 -1.66 -24.22
CA ALA A 1009 -13.68 -2.23 -23.58
C ALA A 1009 -14.26 -1.28 -22.52
N GLY A 1010 -15.55 -1.44 -22.20
CA GLY A 1010 -16.22 -0.71 -21.12
C GLY A 1010 -16.74 0.68 -21.49
N MET A 1011 -17.16 1.43 -20.47
CA MET A 1011 -17.84 2.72 -20.64
C MET A 1011 -16.88 3.82 -21.15
N ALA A 1012 -15.59 3.74 -20.78
CA ALA A 1012 -14.55 4.68 -21.20
C ALA A 1012 -14.24 4.60 -22.71
N ALA A 1013 -14.24 3.39 -23.29
CA ALA A 1013 -13.98 3.18 -24.72
C ALA A 1013 -15.10 3.71 -25.64
N SER A 1014 -16.29 4.00 -25.11
CA SER A 1014 -17.42 4.56 -25.87
C SER A 1014 -17.38 6.08 -26.02
N LEU A 1015 -16.47 6.75 -25.30
CA LEU A 1015 -16.23 8.18 -25.37
C LEU A 1015 -15.16 8.43 -26.46
N ALA A 1016 -15.41 9.41 -27.36
CA ALA A 1016 -14.62 9.64 -28.58
C ALA A 1016 -13.08 9.67 -28.38
N SER A 1017 -12.32 9.37 -29.43
CA SER A 1017 -10.84 9.31 -29.49
C SER A 1017 -10.08 10.47 -28.83
N GLY A 1018 -10.71 11.63 -28.67
CA GLY A 1018 -10.16 12.77 -27.92
C GLY A 1018 -10.05 12.57 -26.39
N HIS A 1019 -10.72 11.59 -25.77
CA HIS A 1019 -10.55 11.29 -24.33
C HIS A 1019 -9.27 10.48 -24.05
N GLN A 1020 -8.87 9.58 -24.93
CA GLN A 1020 -7.68 8.75 -24.76
C GLN A 1020 -6.40 9.59 -24.81
N GLN A 1021 -6.32 10.52 -25.76
CA GLN A 1021 -5.22 11.50 -25.83
C GLN A 1021 -5.16 12.42 -24.60
N ARG A 1022 -6.31 12.75 -23.99
CA ARG A 1022 -6.38 13.56 -22.77
C ARG A 1022 -5.90 12.79 -21.54
N LEU A 1023 -6.28 11.52 -21.40
CA LEU A 1023 -5.78 10.63 -20.35
C LEU A 1023 -4.25 10.52 -20.41
N GLU A 1024 -3.70 10.24 -21.59
CA GLU A 1024 -2.25 10.16 -21.80
C GLU A 1024 -1.55 11.50 -21.51
N ALA A 1025 -2.16 12.63 -21.91
CA ALA A 1025 -1.63 13.96 -21.60
C ALA A 1025 -1.60 14.25 -20.09
N SER A 1026 -2.54 13.71 -19.32
CA SER A 1026 -2.60 13.83 -17.85
C SER A 1026 -1.66 12.88 -17.08
N GLY A 1027 -0.90 12.03 -17.77
CA GLY A 1027 -0.04 11.02 -17.12
C GLY A 1027 -0.73 9.72 -16.75
N MET A 1028 -2.00 9.52 -17.17
CA MET A 1028 -2.71 8.26 -17.02
C MET A 1028 -2.67 7.45 -18.32
N SER A 1029 -2.56 6.12 -18.21
CA SER A 1029 -2.62 5.23 -19.37
C SER A 1029 -3.87 4.36 -19.35
N SER A 1030 -4.23 3.82 -20.51
CA SER A 1030 -5.35 2.87 -20.60
C SER A 1030 -4.90 1.45 -20.29
N ILE A 1031 -5.81 0.65 -19.73
CA ILE A 1031 -5.64 -0.76 -19.41
C ILE A 1031 -6.10 -1.58 -20.61
N GLU A 1032 -5.20 -2.40 -21.14
CA GLU A 1032 -5.56 -3.38 -22.17
C GLU A 1032 -6.35 -4.54 -21.57
N PRO A 1033 -7.38 -5.09 -22.26
CA PRO A 1033 -8.25 -6.10 -21.68
C PRO A 1033 -7.53 -7.32 -21.13
N GLU A 1034 -6.52 -7.80 -21.85
CA GLU A 1034 -5.70 -8.94 -21.44
C GLU A 1034 -4.97 -8.68 -20.11
N LYS A 1035 -4.31 -7.52 -19.98
CA LYS A 1035 -3.62 -7.12 -18.74
C LYS A 1035 -4.61 -6.94 -17.59
N GLY A 1036 -5.79 -6.38 -17.86
CA GLY A 1036 -6.85 -6.27 -16.88
C GLY A 1036 -7.34 -7.64 -16.39
N MET A 1037 -7.49 -8.62 -17.28
CA MET A 1037 -7.87 -9.99 -16.88
C MET A 1037 -6.75 -10.73 -16.13
N GLN A 1038 -5.48 -10.49 -16.48
CA GLN A 1038 -4.35 -10.99 -15.69
C GLN A 1038 -4.35 -10.42 -14.26
N ALA A 1039 -4.60 -9.10 -14.12
CA ALA A 1039 -4.75 -8.46 -12.82
C ALA A 1039 -5.93 -9.05 -12.03
N LEU A 1040 -7.10 -9.25 -12.67
CA LEU A 1040 -8.25 -9.88 -12.04
C LEU A 1040 -7.91 -11.29 -11.52
N GLY A 1041 -7.24 -12.11 -12.32
CA GLY A 1041 -6.83 -13.46 -11.93
C GLY A 1041 -5.90 -13.46 -10.72
N SER A 1042 -4.91 -12.56 -10.69
CA SER A 1042 -4.02 -12.39 -9.53
C SER A 1042 -4.81 -12.02 -8.26
N LEU A 1043 -5.72 -11.05 -8.38
CA LEU A 1043 -6.49 -10.54 -7.25
C LEU A 1043 -7.54 -11.51 -6.71
N LEU A 1044 -8.02 -12.49 -7.50
CA LEU A 1044 -8.91 -13.55 -6.99
C LEU A 1044 -8.20 -14.48 -6.00
N SER A 1045 -6.88 -14.62 -6.11
CA SER A 1045 -6.06 -15.43 -5.21
C SER A 1045 -5.61 -14.65 -3.97
N ASP A 1046 -5.74 -13.33 -3.97
CA ASP A 1046 -5.35 -12.42 -2.89
C ASP A 1046 -6.44 -12.29 -1.80
N SER A 1047 -6.03 -11.93 -0.59
CA SER A 1047 -6.91 -11.68 0.56
C SER A 1047 -7.42 -10.24 0.64
N SER A 1048 -6.93 -9.34 -0.21
CA SER A 1048 -7.28 -7.91 -0.20
C SER A 1048 -8.79 -7.65 -0.35
N SER A 1049 -9.28 -6.64 0.38
CA SER A 1049 -10.67 -6.15 0.32
C SER A 1049 -10.88 -5.12 -0.78
N GLN A 1050 -9.86 -4.30 -1.06
CA GLN A 1050 -9.93 -3.22 -2.04
C GLN A 1050 -8.55 -3.01 -2.68
N VAL A 1051 -8.48 -2.94 -4.02
CA VAL A 1051 -7.24 -2.66 -4.74
C VAL A 1051 -7.49 -1.70 -5.91
N GLY A 1052 -6.70 -0.64 -5.98
CA GLY A 1052 -6.61 0.22 -7.15
C GLY A 1052 -5.76 -0.42 -8.24
N VAL A 1053 -6.31 -0.52 -9.46
CA VAL A 1053 -5.59 -1.09 -10.62
C VAL A 1053 -5.60 -0.08 -11.74
N PHE A 1054 -4.54 0.72 -11.83
CA PHE A 1054 -4.42 1.76 -12.86
C PHE A 1054 -2.96 2.12 -13.18
N PRO A 1055 -2.57 2.16 -14.46
CA PRO A 1055 -1.25 2.62 -14.87
C PRO A 1055 -1.19 4.16 -14.84
N VAL A 1056 -0.32 4.70 -13.99
CA VAL A 1056 -0.11 6.14 -13.83
C VAL A 1056 1.38 6.48 -13.80
N ASN A 1057 1.75 7.48 -14.59
CA ASN A 1057 3.02 8.18 -14.50
C ASN A 1057 2.84 9.38 -13.55
N TRP A 1058 3.24 9.18 -12.28
CA TRP A 1058 3.03 10.17 -11.22
C TRP A 1058 3.78 11.47 -11.41
N SER A 1059 4.96 11.46 -12.04
CA SER A 1059 5.71 12.69 -12.33
C SER A 1059 5.00 13.55 -13.38
N LYS A 1060 4.46 12.91 -14.43
CA LYS A 1060 3.63 13.59 -15.43
C LYS A 1060 2.29 14.04 -14.84
N PHE A 1061 1.64 13.21 -14.03
CA PHE A 1061 0.40 13.57 -13.35
C PHE A 1061 0.56 14.79 -12.44
N ALA A 1062 1.61 14.82 -11.62
CA ALA A 1062 1.93 15.94 -10.74
C ALA A 1062 2.17 17.26 -11.50
N SER A 1063 2.81 17.18 -12.67
CA SER A 1063 3.10 18.37 -13.50
C SER A 1063 1.85 19.07 -14.04
N GLN A 1064 0.70 18.39 -14.04
CA GLN A 1064 -0.57 18.89 -14.57
C GLN A 1064 -1.53 19.40 -13.48
N LEU A 1065 -1.19 19.28 -12.19
CA LEU A 1065 -2.05 19.75 -11.11
C LEU A 1065 -2.05 21.30 -11.03
N PRO A 1066 -3.23 21.96 -11.05
CA PRO A 1066 -3.33 23.42 -10.96
C PRO A 1066 -2.75 23.95 -9.64
N GLY A 1067 -2.09 25.11 -9.68
CA GLY A 1067 -1.68 25.85 -8.49
C GLY A 1067 -0.60 25.22 -7.60
N ARG A 1068 0.11 24.17 -8.04
CA ARG A 1068 1.06 23.41 -7.19
C ARG A 1068 0.43 22.97 -5.85
N GLN A 1069 -0.89 22.74 -5.83
CA GLN A 1069 -1.61 22.37 -4.63
C GLN A 1069 -1.10 21.01 -4.16
N LYS A 1070 -0.56 20.95 -2.93
CA LYS A 1070 -0.14 19.68 -2.34
C LYS A 1070 -1.38 18.81 -2.15
N MET A 1071 -1.35 17.59 -2.66
CA MET A 1071 -2.32 16.54 -2.33
C MET A 1071 -1.63 15.59 -1.35
N PRO A 1072 -1.79 15.77 -0.02
CA PRO A 1072 -1.11 14.91 0.97
C PRO A 1072 -1.41 13.43 0.76
N PHE A 1073 -2.62 13.11 0.30
CA PHE A 1073 -3.01 11.75 -0.08
C PHE A 1073 -2.08 11.09 -1.12
N LEU A 1074 -1.36 11.87 -1.95
CA LEU A 1074 -0.44 11.37 -2.99
C LEU A 1074 1.04 11.64 -2.68
N GLU A 1075 1.36 12.08 -1.46
CA GLU A 1075 2.71 12.52 -1.07
C GLU A 1075 3.78 11.45 -1.33
N ASP A 1076 3.49 10.18 -1.04
CA ASP A 1076 4.43 9.06 -1.25
C ASP A 1076 4.64 8.68 -2.72
N LEU A 1077 3.78 9.18 -3.61
CA LEU A 1077 3.82 8.87 -5.04
C LEU A 1077 4.36 10.04 -5.87
N ILE A 1078 4.35 11.25 -5.32
CA ILE A 1078 4.70 12.50 -6.00
C ILE A 1078 5.81 13.21 -5.23
N SER A 1079 7.04 13.15 -5.75
CA SER A 1079 8.13 14.01 -5.28
C SER A 1079 8.04 15.38 -5.96
N ILE A 1080 7.52 16.38 -5.25
CA ILE A 1080 7.66 17.78 -5.66
C ILE A 1080 9.07 18.21 -5.25
N GLU A 1081 10.05 18.15 -6.16
CA GLU A 1081 11.30 18.86 -5.89
C GLU A 1081 10.97 20.34 -5.64
N PRO A 1082 11.52 20.97 -4.59
CA PRO A 1082 11.40 22.40 -4.38
C PRO A 1082 12.26 23.11 -5.43
N SER A 1083 11.79 23.10 -6.68
CA SER A 1083 12.25 24.06 -7.67
C SER A 1083 11.87 25.43 -7.13
N SER A 1084 12.90 26.24 -6.88
CA SER A 1084 12.78 27.66 -6.53
C SER A 1084 11.67 28.29 -7.35
N SER A 1085 10.77 29.02 -6.69
CA SER A 1085 9.63 29.80 -7.23
C SER A 1085 9.88 30.45 -8.59
N GLN A 1086 9.89 29.67 -9.67
CA GLN A 1086 9.86 30.17 -11.04
C GLN A 1086 8.40 30.41 -11.38
N LYS A 1087 8.12 31.66 -11.75
CA LYS A 1087 6.84 32.11 -12.26
C LYS A 1087 6.56 31.35 -13.57
N SER A 1088 5.30 31.14 -13.90
CA SER A 1088 4.91 30.52 -15.17
C SER A 1088 5.57 31.30 -16.32
N ALA A 1089 6.08 30.60 -17.34
CA ALA A 1089 6.75 31.23 -18.49
C ALA A 1089 5.86 32.28 -19.18
N PHE A 1090 4.53 32.08 -19.15
CA PHE A 1090 3.58 33.05 -19.68
C PHE A 1090 3.39 34.25 -18.75
N ARG A 1091 3.32 34.06 -17.43
CA ARG A 1091 3.25 35.16 -16.46
C ARG A 1091 4.50 36.03 -16.52
N GLU A 1092 5.68 35.43 -16.61
CA GLU A 1092 6.94 36.16 -16.83
C GLU A 1092 6.92 36.97 -18.13
N GLN A 1093 6.44 36.36 -19.22
CA GLN A 1093 6.31 37.03 -20.51
C GLN A 1093 5.32 38.21 -20.45
N LEU A 1094 4.22 38.05 -19.72
CA LEU A 1094 3.18 39.07 -19.58
C LEU A 1094 3.68 40.25 -18.72
N GLU A 1095 4.37 39.97 -17.61
CA GLU A 1095 4.99 41.00 -16.76
C GLU A 1095 6.12 41.75 -17.50
N ALA A 1096 6.96 41.05 -18.27
CA ALA A 1096 8.06 41.63 -19.02
C ALA A 1096 7.63 42.41 -20.28
N ALA A 1097 6.41 42.20 -20.77
CA ALA A 1097 5.89 42.89 -21.94
C ALA A 1097 5.57 44.36 -21.65
N ALA A 1098 5.79 45.23 -22.64
CA ALA A 1098 5.31 46.62 -22.59
C ALA A 1098 3.79 46.67 -22.41
N VAL A 1099 3.28 47.61 -21.62
CA VAL A 1099 1.86 47.67 -21.24
C VAL A 1099 0.92 47.65 -22.45
N THR A 1100 1.30 48.35 -23.52
CA THR A 1100 0.58 48.39 -24.80
C THR A 1100 0.46 47.03 -25.52
N LYS A 1101 1.26 46.02 -25.16
CA LYS A 1101 1.25 44.67 -25.73
C LYS A 1101 0.66 43.61 -24.80
N ARG A 1102 0.45 43.91 -23.51
CA ARG A 1102 -0.01 42.93 -22.50
C ARG A 1102 -1.41 42.40 -22.82
N GLN A 1103 -2.34 43.27 -23.22
CA GLN A 1103 -3.71 42.87 -23.57
C GLN A 1103 -3.75 41.98 -24.83
N GLU A 1104 -2.92 42.26 -25.83
CA GLU A 1104 -2.80 41.44 -27.05
C GLU A 1104 -2.22 40.04 -26.74
N LEU A 1105 -1.20 39.97 -25.88
CA LEU A 1105 -0.61 38.71 -25.42
C LEU A 1105 -1.62 37.88 -24.62
N LEU A 1106 -2.34 38.50 -23.68
CA LEU A 1106 -3.39 37.85 -22.90
C LEU A 1106 -4.51 37.31 -23.79
N THR A 1107 -4.96 38.11 -24.76
CA THR A 1107 -5.99 37.70 -25.74
C THR A 1107 -5.54 36.50 -26.56
N THR A 1108 -4.29 36.52 -27.04
CA THR A 1108 -3.72 35.41 -27.83
C THR A 1108 -3.61 34.14 -26.99
N HIS A 1109 -3.22 34.27 -25.73
CA HIS A 1109 -3.11 33.15 -24.80
C HIS A 1109 -4.46 32.55 -24.43
N LEU A 1110 -5.49 33.37 -24.17
CA LEU A 1110 -6.85 32.91 -23.94
C LEU A 1110 -7.38 32.12 -25.14
N ARG A 1111 -7.23 32.65 -26.36
CA ARG A 1111 -7.63 31.94 -27.59
C ARG A 1111 -6.87 30.63 -27.78
N SER A 1112 -5.58 30.60 -27.43
CA SER A 1112 -4.76 29.38 -27.46
C SER A 1112 -5.26 28.32 -26.49
N ASN A 1113 -5.54 28.68 -25.24
CA ASN A 1113 -6.07 27.76 -24.24
C ASN A 1113 -7.48 27.27 -24.60
N ILE A 1114 -8.35 28.15 -25.13
CA ILE A 1114 -9.69 27.78 -25.61
C ILE A 1114 -9.59 26.80 -26.79
N ALA A 1115 -8.74 27.09 -27.79
CA ALA A 1115 -8.56 26.21 -28.95
C ALA A 1115 -8.04 24.83 -28.54
N LYS A 1116 -7.05 24.79 -27.64
CA LYS A 1116 -6.53 23.52 -27.10
C LYS A 1116 -7.58 22.74 -26.32
N THR A 1117 -8.48 23.42 -25.61
CA THR A 1117 -9.57 22.78 -24.86
C THR A 1117 -10.62 22.21 -25.82
N LEU A 1118 -10.97 22.96 -26.87
CA LEU A 1118 -11.92 22.54 -27.92
C LEU A 1118 -11.34 21.57 -28.96
N GLY A 1119 -10.05 21.25 -28.90
CA GLY A 1119 -9.37 20.40 -29.91
C GLY A 1119 -9.26 21.05 -31.30
N LEU A 1120 -9.31 22.39 -31.37
CA LEU A 1120 -9.23 23.16 -32.63
C LEU A 1120 -7.76 23.51 -32.96
N GLN A 1121 -7.36 23.34 -34.22
CA GLN A 1121 -6.00 23.67 -34.68
C GLN A 1121 -5.84 25.13 -35.15
N ASP A 1122 -6.96 25.84 -35.39
CA ASP A 1122 -6.96 27.20 -35.96
C ASP A 1122 -7.57 28.21 -34.97
N LEU A 1123 -6.71 29.09 -34.45
CA LEU A 1123 -7.09 30.15 -33.51
C LEU A 1123 -8.04 31.17 -34.14
N GLN A 1124 -7.97 31.37 -35.48
CA GLN A 1124 -8.78 32.37 -36.18
C GLN A 1124 -10.27 32.03 -36.22
N LYS A 1125 -10.64 30.77 -35.95
CA LYS A 1125 -12.05 30.33 -35.87
C LYS A 1125 -12.75 30.73 -34.57
N ILE A 1126 -12.02 31.18 -33.56
CA ILE A 1126 -12.59 31.64 -32.28
C ILE A 1126 -12.83 33.15 -32.38
N GLY A 1127 -14.09 33.56 -32.51
CA GLY A 1127 -14.49 34.97 -32.54
C GLY A 1127 -14.44 35.62 -31.15
N MET A 1128 -14.04 36.90 -31.08
CA MET A 1128 -13.90 37.64 -29.82
C MET A 1128 -15.23 37.78 -29.04
N ARG A 1129 -16.34 37.90 -29.77
CA ARG A 1129 -17.70 38.12 -29.26
C ARG A 1129 -18.59 36.89 -29.31
N GLN A 1130 -18.06 35.76 -29.80
CA GLN A 1130 -18.85 34.55 -29.92
C GLN A 1130 -18.94 33.86 -28.55
N PRO A 1131 -20.15 33.49 -28.09
CA PRO A 1131 -20.30 32.71 -26.86
C PRO A 1131 -19.53 31.39 -26.95
N LEU A 1132 -18.73 31.09 -25.93
CA LEU A 1132 -17.88 29.89 -25.92
C LEU A 1132 -18.70 28.59 -25.89
N PHE A 1133 -19.87 28.60 -25.26
CA PHE A 1133 -20.78 27.44 -25.23
C PHE A 1133 -21.35 27.09 -26.62
N ASP A 1134 -21.54 28.10 -27.49
CA ASP A 1134 -21.98 27.87 -28.88
C ASP A 1134 -20.86 27.25 -29.75
N LEU A 1135 -19.61 27.35 -29.30
CA LEU A 1135 -18.44 26.72 -29.93
C LEU A 1135 -18.22 25.26 -29.48
N GLY A 1136 -19.14 24.72 -28.67
CA GLY A 1136 -19.06 23.34 -28.17
C GLY A 1136 -18.31 23.22 -26.84
N LEU A 1137 -18.08 24.32 -26.11
CA LEU A 1137 -17.60 24.28 -24.74
C LEU A 1137 -18.72 23.72 -23.84
N ASP A 1138 -18.46 22.62 -23.14
CA ASP A 1138 -19.36 22.08 -22.12
C ASP A 1138 -18.89 22.43 -20.70
N SER A 1139 -19.67 22.05 -19.68
CA SER A 1139 -19.36 22.35 -18.28
C SER A 1139 -18.06 21.69 -17.77
N LEU A 1140 -17.62 20.57 -18.33
CA LEU A 1140 -16.37 19.90 -17.94
C LEU A 1140 -15.17 20.61 -18.57
N MET A 1141 -15.30 20.98 -19.85
CA MET A 1141 -14.30 21.76 -20.60
C MET A 1141 -14.13 23.16 -20.00
N ALA A 1142 -15.18 23.72 -19.41
CA ALA A 1142 -15.11 24.99 -18.71
C ALA A 1142 -14.17 24.93 -17.49
N VAL A 1143 -14.29 23.89 -16.66
CA VAL A 1143 -13.39 23.68 -15.50
C VAL A 1143 -11.95 23.45 -15.95
N GLU A 1144 -11.74 22.65 -17.00
CA GLU A 1144 -10.41 22.42 -17.58
C GLU A 1144 -9.77 23.73 -18.08
N LEU A 1145 -10.54 24.56 -18.79
CA LEU A 1145 -10.08 25.86 -19.26
C LEU A 1145 -9.73 26.79 -18.10
N ARG A 1146 -10.58 26.88 -17.07
CA ARG A 1146 -10.29 27.65 -15.86
C ARG A 1146 -8.97 27.21 -15.22
N ASN A 1147 -8.80 25.92 -14.97
CA ASN A 1147 -7.61 25.35 -14.35
C ASN A 1147 -6.33 25.65 -15.14
N ARG A 1148 -6.40 25.58 -16.49
CA ARG A 1148 -5.29 25.97 -17.37
C ARG A 1148 -4.97 27.46 -17.26
N LEU A 1149 -6.00 28.31 -17.16
CA LEU A 1149 -5.82 29.75 -16.98
C LEU A 1149 -5.20 30.05 -15.61
N GLU A 1150 -5.72 29.49 -14.52
CA GLU A 1150 -5.15 29.61 -13.16
C GLU A 1150 -3.68 29.20 -13.12
N SER A 1151 -3.33 28.05 -13.73
CA SER A 1151 -1.96 27.57 -13.81
C SER A 1151 -1.06 28.52 -14.61
N SER A 1152 -1.52 28.99 -15.77
CA SER A 1152 -0.72 29.84 -16.64
C SER A 1152 -0.60 31.29 -16.17
N LEU A 1153 -1.59 31.79 -15.41
CA LEU A 1153 -1.65 33.15 -14.91
C LEU A 1153 -1.25 33.24 -13.43
N GLU A 1154 -1.11 32.12 -12.73
CA GLU A 1154 -0.82 32.03 -11.28
C GLU A 1154 -1.81 32.85 -10.42
N VAL A 1155 -3.10 32.67 -10.69
CA VAL A 1155 -4.20 33.32 -9.96
C VAL A 1155 -5.27 32.30 -9.61
N SER A 1156 -6.09 32.60 -8.62
CA SER A 1156 -7.32 31.84 -8.36
C SER A 1156 -8.49 32.51 -9.10
N LEU A 1157 -9.28 31.71 -9.81
CA LEU A 1157 -10.40 32.17 -10.63
C LEU A 1157 -11.69 31.49 -10.15
N SER A 1158 -12.80 32.25 -10.20
CA SER A 1158 -14.12 31.73 -9.82
C SER A 1158 -14.52 30.49 -10.64
N SER A 1159 -15.23 29.55 -10.00
CA SER A 1159 -15.87 28.41 -10.67
C SER A 1159 -16.95 28.84 -11.68
N THR A 1160 -17.53 30.02 -11.54
CA THR A 1160 -18.53 30.60 -12.45
C THR A 1160 -17.93 31.44 -13.57
N LEU A 1161 -16.60 31.61 -13.62
CA LEU A 1161 -15.89 32.53 -14.53
C LEU A 1161 -16.43 32.50 -15.97
N LEU A 1162 -16.56 31.31 -16.55
CA LEU A 1162 -16.93 31.14 -17.96
C LEU A 1162 -18.43 31.32 -18.22
N PHE A 1163 -19.25 31.32 -17.17
CA PHE A 1163 -20.68 31.67 -17.25
C PHE A 1163 -20.88 33.18 -17.11
N ASP A 1164 -20.14 33.81 -16.20
CA ASP A 1164 -20.18 35.26 -15.97
C ASP A 1164 -19.53 36.04 -17.14
N TYR A 1165 -18.50 35.44 -17.75
CA TYR A 1165 -17.73 36.00 -18.86
C TYR A 1165 -17.68 35.02 -20.05
N PRO A 1166 -18.78 34.84 -20.80
CA PRO A 1166 -18.92 33.75 -21.78
C PRO A 1166 -18.25 34.00 -23.13
N THR A 1167 -17.45 35.07 -23.28
CA THR A 1167 -16.76 35.43 -24.53
C THR A 1167 -15.28 35.75 -24.25
N VAL A 1168 -14.43 35.65 -25.28
CA VAL A 1168 -13.00 36.00 -25.15
C VAL A 1168 -12.83 37.48 -24.75
N GLU A 1169 -13.64 38.38 -25.31
CA GLU A 1169 -13.62 39.80 -24.96
C GLU A 1169 -13.97 40.03 -23.48
N ALA A 1170 -15.03 39.40 -22.98
CA ALA A 1170 -15.45 39.52 -21.58
C ALA A 1170 -14.42 38.93 -20.60
N LEU A 1171 -13.77 37.82 -20.97
CA LEU A 1171 -12.69 37.23 -20.17
C LEU A 1171 -11.46 38.13 -20.10
N VAL A 1172 -11.06 38.74 -21.23
CA VAL A 1172 -9.96 39.70 -21.26
C VAL A 1172 -10.29 40.88 -20.33
N GLU A 1173 -11.47 41.49 -20.46
CA GLU A 1173 -11.89 42.61 -19.62
C GLU A 1173 -11.89 42.27 -18.13
N TYR A 1174 -12.40 41.10 -17.75
CA TYR A 1174 -12.38 40.63 -16.36
C TYR A 1174 -10.95 40.46 -15.84
N LEU A 1175 -10.10 39.77 -16.60
CA LEU A 1175 -8.72 39.46 -16.22
C LEU A 1175 -7.81 40.70 -16.18
N THR A 1176 -8.13 41.75 -16.92
CA THR A 1176 -7.38 43.02 -16.90
C THR A 1176 -7.72 43.95 -15.74
N LYS A 1177 -8.68 43.59 -14.88
CA LYS A 1177 -8.97 44.37 -13.67
C LYS A 1177 -7.81 44.24 -12.67
N ASP A 1178 -7.44 45.36 -12.04
CA ASP A 1178 -6.25 45.48 -11.17
C ASP A 1178 -6.19 44.40 -10.07
N ASP A 1179 -7.34 43.98 -9.55
CA ASP A 1179 -7.44 43.03 -8.43
C ASP A 1179 -7.40 41.53 -8.83
N VAL A 1180 -7.40 41.21 -10.13
CA VAL A 1180 -7.52 39.80 -10.60
C VAL A 1180 -6.16 39.17 -10.91
N ILE A 1181 -5.34 39.79 -11.76
CA ILE A 1181 -3.99 39.27 -12.11
C ILE A 1181 -2.87 40.03 -11.37
N ASN A 1182 -3.17 41.20 -10.80
CA ASN A 1182 -2.19 42.07 -10.15
C ASN A 1182 -1.00 42.41 -11.09
N ILE A 1183 -1.33 42.78 -12.33
CA ILE A 1183 -0.42 43.28 -13.38
C ILE A 1183 -1.07 44.51 -14.00
N ASP A 1184 -0.31 45.58 -14.21
CA ASP A 1184 -0.81 46.83 -14.80
C ASP A 1184 -1.10 46.68 -16.31
N PHE A 1185 -2.33 46.96 -16.73
CA PHE A 1185 -2.75 46.98 -18.13
C PHE A 1185 -3.07 48.39 -18.66
N SER A 1186 -2.90 49.44 -17.84
CA SER A 1186 -3.25 50.82 -18.18
C SER A 1186 -2.22 51.46 -19.11
N SER A 1187 -2.64 51.98 -20.26
CA SER A 1187 -1.73 52.63 -21.20
C SER A 1187 -1.44 54.09 -20.79
N ASP A 1188 -0.26 54.64 -21.14
CA ASP A 1188 0.05 56.09 -21.01
C ASP A 1188 -1.01 57.01 -21.67
N ARG A 1189 -1.89 56.46 -22.53
CA ARG A 1189 -3.03 57.20 -23.11
C ARG A 1189 -4.21 57.34 -22.16
N ASP A 1190 -4.38 56.44 -21.18
CA ASP A 1190 -5.42 56.53 -20.16
C ASP A 1190 -5.02 57.48 -19.02
N GLU A 1191 -3.72 57.68 -18.77
CA GLU A 1191 -3.25 58.80 -17.93
C GLU A 1191 -3.49 60.17 -18.60
N ALA A 1192 -3.27 60.28 -19.92
CA ALA A 1192 -3.60 61.49 -20.67
C ALA A 1192 -5.12 61.73 -20.75
N LYS A 1193 -5.94 60.67 -20.79
CA LYS A 1193 -7.41 60.78 -20.73
C LYS A 1193 -7.92 61.12 -19.33
N LYS A 1194 -7.31 60.56 -18.27
CA LYS A 1194 -7.58 60.94 -16.88
C LYS A 1194 -7.13 62.37 -16.56
N GLN A 1195 -6.07 62.88 -17.20
CA GLN A 1195 -5.68 64.29 -17.10
C GLN A 1195 -6.64 65.23 -17.86
N VAL A 1196 -7.16 64.82 -19.02
CA VAL A 1196 -8.16 65.60 -19.78
C VAL A 1196 -9.55 65.56 -19.12
N GLU A 1197 -9.95 64.42 -18.54
CA GLU A 1197 -11.19 64.32 -17.74
C GLU A 1197 -11.06 65.01 -16.37
N ALA A 1198 -9.86 65.09 -15.78
CA ALA A 1198 -9.62 65.90 -14.58
C ALA A 1198 -9.64 67.41 -14.88
N GLU A 1199 -9.25 67.85 -16.08
CA GLU A 1199 -9.38 69.25 -16.52
C GLU A 1199 -10.83 69.61 -16.92
N ASP A 1200 -11.61 68.69 -17.49
CA ASP A 1200 -13.04 68.95 -17.79
C ASP A 1200 -13.93 68.93 -16.52
N VAL A 1201 -13.59 68.13 -15.50
CA VAL A 1201 -14.26 68.18 -14.18
C VAL A 1201 -13.88 69.45 -13.39
N ALA A 1202 -12.73 70.07 -13.69
CA ALA A 1202 -12.33 71.35 -13.10
C ALA A 1202 -13.09 72.56 -13.70
N VAL A 1203 -13.68 72.44 -14.89
CA VAL A 1203 -14.51 73.49 -15.49
C VAL A 1203 -15.99 73.36 -15.10
N GLU A 1204 -16.49 72.14 -14.82
CA GLU A 1204 -17.88 71.96 -14.35
C GLU A 1204 -18.09 72.26 -12.85
N LYS A 1205 -17.07 72.11 -11.99
CA LYS A 1205 -17.14 72.53 -10.57
C LYS A 1205 -17.03 74.05 -10.33
N ALA A 1206 -16.74 74.84 -11.37
CA ALA A 1206 -16.69 76.31 -11.28
C ALA A 1206 -18.07 77.01 -11.46
N SER A 1207 -19.18 76.26 -11.60
CA SER A 1207 -20.52 76.83 -11.81
C SER A 1207 -21.54 76.60 -10.68
N GLN A 1208 -21.16 75.96 -9.57
CA GLN A 1208 -22.03 75.78 -8.41
C GLN A 1208 -21.28 76.02 -7.11
N LEU A 1209 -21.11 77.30 -6.76
CA LEU A 1209 -21.11 77.85 -5.38
C LEU A 1209 -20.74 79.34 -5.46
N SER A 1210 -21.59 80.12 -6.14
CA SER A 1210 -21.84 81.50 -5.72
C SER A 1210 -22.73 81.42 -4.48
N ASP A 1211 -22.12 81.58 -3.30
CA ASP A 1211 -22.71 82.15 -2.08
C ASP A 1211 -21.96 81.61 -0.86
N VAL A 1212 -20.83 82.21 -0.49
CA VAL A 1212 -20.50 82.62 0.89
C VAL A 1212 -19.36 83.65 0.77
N THR A 1213 -19.71 84.92 0.66
CA THR A 1213 -18.80 86.03 0.97
C THR A 1213 -18.97 86.41 2.45
N GLU A 1214 -17.83 86.75 3.07
CA GLU A 1214 -17.67 87.43 4.37
C GLU A 1214 -17.56 86.55 5.64
N LEU A 1215 -16.34 86.07 5.91
CA LEU A 1215 -15.81 85.91 7.27
C LEU A 1215 -14.50 86.70 7.36
N SER A 1216 -14.27 87.37 8.48
CA SER A 1216 -13.21 88.38 8.65
C SER A 1216 -11.89 87.79 9.15
N GLU A 1217 -10.76 88.49 8.91
CA GLU A 1217 -9.39 88.07 9.31
C GLU A 1217 -9.25 87.64 10.78
N THR A 1218 -10.15 88.05 11.67
CA THR A 1218 -10.13 87.67 13.09
C THR A 1218 -10.62 86.25 13.39
N GLU A 1219 -11.35 85.60 12.48
CA GLU A 1219 -11.80 84.21 12.65
C GLU A 1219 -10.79 83.19 12.10
N LEU A 1220 -9.91 83.62 11.18
CA LEU A 1220 -8.83 82.78 10.64
C LEU A 1220 -7.70 82.58 11.65
N GLU A 1221 -7.35 83.61 12.42
CA GLU A 1221 -6.30 83.50 13.46
C GLU A 1221 -6.72 82.56 14.61
N ALA A 1222 -8.00 82.51 14.96
CA ALA A 1222 -8.49 81.61 16.00
C ALA A 1222 -8.44 80.12 15.57
N SER A 1223 -8.69 79.83 14.29
CA SER A 1223 -8.63 78.46 13.75
C SER A 1223 -7.19 77.92 13.68
N VAL A 1224 -6.23 78.77 13.32
CA VAL A 1224 -4.82 78.38 13.20
C VAL A 1224 -4.17 78.18 14.58
N ILE A 1225 -4.53 78.97 15.58
CA ILE A 1225 -4.05 78.78 16.96
C ILE A 1225 -4.59 77.46 17.56
N GLN A 1226 -5.81 77.07 17.21
CA GLN A 1226 -6.40 75.80 17.68
C GLN A 1226 -5.74 74.56 17.09
N GLU A 1227 -5.27 74.64 15.83
CA GLU A 1227 -4.50 73.56 15.19
C GLU A 1227 -3.06 73.48 15.71
N ILE A 1228 -2.44 74.61 16.05
CA ILE A 1228 -1.09 74.63 16.64
C ILE A 1228 -1.11 74.06 18.08
N GLU A 1229 -2.12 74.39 18.90
CA GLU A 1229 -2.28 73.79 20.24
C GLU A 1229 -2.60 72.28 20.20
N ALA A 1230 -3.24 71.80 19.12
CA ALA A 1230 -3.47 70.37 18.91
C ALA A 1230 -2.19 69.62 18.49
N LEU A 1231 -1.30 70.28 17.74
CA LEU A 1231 -0.01 69.74 17.33
C LEU A 1231 1.03 69.74 18.48
N GLU A 1232 0.99 70.71 19.38
CA GLU A 1232 1.87 70.74 20.58
C GLU A 1232 1.46 69.72 21.66
N LYS A 1233 0.24 69.16 21.61
CA LYS A 1233 -0.16 68.02 22.47
C LYS A 1233 0.21 66.65 21.90
N LEU A 1234 0.70 66.60 20.67
CA LEU A 1234 1.12 65.38 19.96
C LEU A 1234 2.66 65.23 19.88
N ILE A 1235 3.40 66.18 20.45
CA ILE A 1235 4.85 66.13 20.77
C ILE A 1235 4.99 65.96 22.27
#